data_AF-A0A254RXE8-F1
#
_entry.id   AF-A0A254RXE8-F1
#
_cell.length_a   1.000
_cell.length_b   1.000
_cell.length_c   1.000
_cell.angle_alpha   90.00
_cell.angle_beta   90.00
_cell.angle_gamma   90.00
#
_symmetry.space_group_name_H-M   'P 1'
#
loop_
_entity.id
_entity.type
_entity.pdbx_description
1 polymer ?
#
loop_
_entity_poly.entity_id
_entity_poly.type
_entity_poly.pdbx_seq_one_letter_code
_entity_poly.pdbx_strand_id
1 'polypeptide(L)'
;MKHSNFLAALLAVLFFVAETLAATSESNSFFNKLPKIERKGPAAWANIKANQGNGPQFMRKPSPLGYTAGTNKFPVVLVYDNSEHRSDLSDFDDMLNEVGYSRNNYLGSIRDYFIDQSVGKFVPEFDVYTAKLDEEFSFYVGFGLDSLVKEVAAKLKENAAFNAAKYDADGDGEVDNLSVVFAGTLGKEDEKRAQSYMSYLGSVDAGNGKKFNTHIIIWGNGAVFSPFVHEFGHALGLYDLYSTNGVDLNWVKTWGVQAPGVHGWGVMTLGVHSGNGYVAPGYNAFEKNFLGWLDFDTLDLKADVITIEPLEISNKAYMIPVPNNPDEWFILENRQKNKWDFVLPSHGLLIWHVDYDEYVWNSSLNDDAFHQYVDLVEAGSKMVPNFNDGGNQEYLVDDPFPGSENVTEFYGFKSWSGLDLGINLYGIMEENKNICFTTKKGVKVTTCDVKKDAFKIYGSLQQTVEEDASIEPITISGVKSYVRNSWMIYFLNIDYNESEETLTITSTVPKYTNPVVYKESFTINGEVYEVSLDVKKSNRVLTRPSIVVDEFSTNEDVTALSAITTFNVELRLQNDNLQVFASGDSRKNVAIFDMQGNKVYGADFNGTSYGVNLASFKNKVLLVRVTENGILLKQNRITVK
;
A
#
# COMPACT_ATOMS: atom_id res chain seq x y z
N MET A 1 -13.34 55.12 52.45
CA MET A 1 -12.84 54.01 53.29
C MET A 1 -13.52 52.71 52.87
N LYS A 2 -12.93 52.01 51.90
CA LYS A 2 -13.28 50.66 51.42
C LYS A 2 -12.42 50.45 50.18
N HIS A 3 -11.12 50.18 50.36
CA HIS A 3 -10.19 49.65 49.33
C HIS A 3 -8.77 49.37 49.89
N SER A 4 -8.60 49.07 51.18
CA SER A 4 -7.29 48.68 51.74
C SER A 4 -7.27 47.34 52.48
N ASN A 5 -8.38 46.58 52.52
CA ASN A 5 -8.46 45.31 53.26
C ASN A 5 -8.49 44.05 52.38
N PHE A 6 -8.35 44.17 51.06
CA PHE A 6 -8.29 42.99 50.16
C PHE A 6 -6.86 42.58 49.80
N LEU A 7 -5.90 43.52 49.84
CA LEU A 7 -4.51 43.25 49.49
C LEU A 7 -3.72 42.59 50.63
N ALA A 8 -4.13 42.78 51.89
CA ALA A 8 -3.51 42.13 53.05
C ALA A 8 -3.97 40.67 53.25
N ALA A 9 -5.16 40.30 52.74
CA ALA A 9 -5.69 38.94 52.83
C ALA A 9 -5.11 38.01 51.75
N LEU A 10 -4.72 38.54 50.58
CA LEU A 10 -4.18 37.72 49.49
C LEU A 10 -2.68 37.38 49.71
N LEU A 11 -1.91 38.26 50.36
CA LEU A 11 -0.50 37.99 50.68
C LEU A 11 -0.32 37.00 51.84
N ALA A 12 -1.30 36.86 52.73
CA ALA A 12 -1.24 35.89 53.84
C ALA A 12 -1.56 34.45 53.41
N VAL A 13 -2.30 34.26 52.31
CA VAL A 13 -2.64 32.92 51.77
C VAL A 13 -1.52 32.36 50.89
N LEU A 14 -0.75 33.22 50.22
CA LEU A 14 0.39 32.81 49.38
C LEU A 14 1.65 32.43 50.20
N PHE A 15 1.76 32.87 51.45
CA PHE A 15 2.86 32.47 52.34
C PHE A 15 2.57 31.19 53.16
N PHE A 16 1.31 30.74 53.24
CA PHE A 16 0.94 29.56 54.05
C PHE A 16 0.90 28.24 53.28
N VAL A 17 0.94 28.28 51.94
CA VAL A 17 0.94 27.08 51.07
C VAL A 17 2.37 26.65 50.69
N ALA A 18 3.36 27.53 50.82
CA ALA A 18 4.76 27.22 50.51
C ALA A 18 5.54 26.55 51.67
N GLU A 19 5.01 26.54 52.90
CA GLU A 19 5.68 25.95 54.08
C GLU A 19 5.07 24.62 54.56
N THR A 20 4.13 24.01 53.82
CA THR A 20 3.50 22.71 54.19
C THR A 20 3.84 21.51 53.29
N LEU A 21 4.81 21.66 52.39
CA LEU A 21 5.36 20.56 51.57
C LEU A 21 6.86 20.36 51.79
N ALA A 22 7.28 20.40 53.06
CA ALA A 22 8.58 19.91 53.47
C ALA A 22 8.45 19.15 54.81
N ALA A 23 8.64 17.84 54.73
CA ALA A 23 8.90 16.91 55.82
C ALA A 23 7.81 16.73 56.89
N THR A 24 7.17 15.55 56.90
CA THR A 24 7.25 14.66 58.07
C THR A 24 6.89 13.23 57.66
N SER A 25 7.80 12.33 58.02
CA SER A 25 7.74 10.88 57.87
C SER A 25 6.79 10.27 58.91
N GLU A 26 5.63 9.77 58.49
CA GLU A 26 4.84 8.80 59.27
C GLU A 26 3.69 8.21 58.43
N SER A 27 3.99 7.24 57.57
CA SER A 27 2.96 6.34 57.00
C SER A 27 3.50 4.95 56.66
N ASN A 28 4.45 4.44 57.46
CA ASN A 28 4.85 3.04 57.46
C ASN A 28 4.04 2.25 58.50
N SER A 29 2.78 1.94 58.22
CA SER A 29 2.07 0.86 58.96
C SER A 29 0.90 0.18 58.24
N PHE A 30 0.57 0.56 56.99
CA PHE A 30 -0.55 -0.09 56.27
C PHE A 30 -0.14 -1.26 55.35
N PHE A 31 1.16 -1.48 55.12
CA PHE A 31 1.65 -2.53 54.20
C PHE A 31 1.97 -3.90 54.84
N ASN A 32 1.75 -4.08 56.16
CA ASN A 32 2.18 -5.30 56.88
C ASN A 32 1.09 -6.38 57.08
N LYS A 33 0.07 -6.47 56.22
CA LYS A 33 -0.95 -7.54 56.29
C LYS A 33 -1.38 -8.13 54.94
N LEU A 34 -0.43 -8.56 54.11
CA LEU A 34 -0.69 -9.49 53.01
C LEU A 34 0.19 -10.75 53.15
N PRO A 35 -0.33 -11.94 52.84
CA PRO A 35 0.34 -13.21 53.12
C PRO A 35 1.61 -13.36 52.27
N LYS A 36 2.70 -13.81 52.91
CA LYS A 36 3.99 -14.11 52.28
C LYS A 36 3.83 -15.25 51.26
N ILE A 37 3.99 -14.94 49.98
CA ILE A 37 4.25 -15.94 48.93
C ILE A 37 5.77 -16.12 48.86
N GLU A 38 6.24 -17.34 49.14
CA GLU A 38 7.65 -17.72 49.07
C GLU A 38 8.20 -17.56 47.65
N ARG A 39 9.38 -16.94 47.55
CA ARG A 39 10.18 -16.87 46.32
C ARG A 39 10.51 -18.27 45.82
N LYS A 40 10.02 -18.64 44.64
CA LYS A 40 10.69 -19.62 43.77
C LYS A 40 11.58 -18.87 42.80
N GLY A 41 12.85 -19.30 42.70
CA GLY A 41 13.89 -18.69 41.87
C GLY A 41 13.59 -18.74 40.37
N PRO A 42 14.47 -18.14 39.54
CA PRO A 42 14.21 -17.91 38.12
C PRO A 42 14.04 -19.24 37.39
N ALA A 43 12.85 -19.47 36.82
CA ALA A 43 12.62 -20.59 35.93
C ALA A 43 13.40 -20.35 34.64
N ALA A 44 14.27 -21.31 34.33
CA ALA A 44 15.09 -21.35 33.13
C ALA A 44 14.22 -21.21 31.86
N TRP A 45 14.71 -20.39 30.93
CA TRP A 45 14.28 -20.35 29.54
C TRP A 45 14.40 -21.76 28.95
N ALA A 46 13.29 -22.46 28.83
CA ALA A 46 13.25 -23.80 28.26
C ALA A 46 12.12 -23.90 27.22
N ASN A 47 12.55 -23.86 25.96
CA ASN A 47 11.97 -24.57 24.81
C ASN A 47 10.46 -24.40 24.60
N ILE A 48 10.07 -23.31 23.93
CA ILE A 48 8.90 -23.35 23.06
C ILE A 48 9.34 -24.08 21.79
N LYS A 49 9.06 -25.40 21.73
CA LYS A 49 9.12 -26.12 20.46
C LYS A 49 7.94 -25.68 19.61
N ALA A 50 8.27 -25.29 18.38
CA ALA A 50 7.35 -25.06 17.28
C ALA A 50 6.29 -26.16 17.19
N ASN A 51 5.03 -25.75 17.25
CA ASN A 51 3.92 -26.42 16.58
C ASN A 51 3.50 -25.50 15.44
N GLN A 52 3.31 -26.10 14.27
CA GLN A 52 3.04 -25.40 13.03
C GLN A 52 1.74 -24.57 13.09
N GLY A 53 1.82 -23.35 12.54
CA GLY A 53 0.67 -22.50 12.22
C GLY A 53 0.09 -21.70 13.38
N ASN A 54 0.89 -20.80 14.00
CA ASN A 54 0.42 -19.63 14.75
C ASN A 54 1.62 -18.85 15.30
N GLY A 55 1.83 -17.62 14.81
CA GLY A 55 2.57 -16.61 15.58
C GLY A 55 1.91 -16.36 16.94
N PRO A 56 2.55 -15.60 17.86
CA PRO A 56 1.92 -15.22 19.11
C PRO A 56 0.55 -14.57 18.83
N GLN A 57 -0.54 -15.28 19.15
CA GLN A 57 -1.88 -14.77 18.91
C GLN A 57 -2.19 -13.67 19.93
N PHE A 58 -2.33 -12.46 19.43
CA PHE A 58 -2.87 -11.31 20.15
C PHE A 58 -4.32 -11.61 20.52
N MET A 59 -4.66 -11.57 21.81
CA MET A 59 -5.99 -11.98 22.25
C MET A 59 -7.06 -10.89 22.07
N ARG A 60 -6.70 -9.66 21.65
CA ARG A 60 -7.65 -8.54 21.70
C ARG A 60 -7.67 -7.56 20.54
N LYS A 61 -6.75 -7.63 19.56
CA LYS A 61 -6.79 -6.71 18.41
C LYS A 61 -8.14 -6.80 17.68
N PRO A 62 -8.70 -5.69 17.17
CA PRO A 62 -9.80 -5.73 16.24
C PRO A 62 -9.35 -6.54 15.02
N SER A 63 -10.27 -7.30 14.46
CA SER A 63 -10.02 -7.93 13.17
C SER A 63 -10.19 -6.87 12.08
N PRO A 64 -9.40 -6.95 11.00
CA PRO A 64 -9.72 -6.18 9.80
C PRO A 64 -11.10 -6.58 9.30
N LEU A 65 -11.70 -5.73 8.47
CA LEU A 65 -13.00 -6.03 7.88
C LEU A 65 -12.90 -7.25 6.94
N GLY A 66 -14.01 -7.94 6.69
CA GLY A 66 -13.99 -9.27 6.04
C GLY A 66 -13.51 -9.26 4.59
N TYR A 67 -13.39 -8.09 3.98
CA TYR A 67 -13.14 -7.87 2.55
C TYR A 67 -11.74 -7.31 2.25
N THR A 68 -10.75 -7.51 3.13
CA THR A 68 -9.35 -7.06 2.92
C THR A 68 -8.49 -8.05 2.13
N ALA A 69 -9.05 -9.11 1.58
CA ALA A 69 -8.33 -10.11 0.78
C ALA A 69 -9.15 -10.60 -0.42
N GLY A 70 -8.47 -11.12 -1.44
CA GLY A 70 -9.09 -11.58 -2.69
C GLY A 70 -9.32 -10.45 -3.69
N THR A 71 -10.17 -10.72 -4.68
CA THR A 71 -10.55 -9.74 -5.72
C THR A 71 -11.94 -9.22 -5.44
N ASN A 72 -12.01 -7.99 -4.91
CA ASN A 72 -13.26 -7.39 -4.41
C ASN A 72 -13.58 -6.13 -5.18
N LYS A 73 -14.87 -5.87 -5.38
CA LYS A 73 -15.35 -4.70 -6.11
C LYS A 73 -15.86 -3.65 -5.13
N PHE A 74 -15.65 -2.37 -5.44
CA PHE A 74 -16.11 -1.25 -4.64
C PHE A 74 -16.78 -0.19 -5.54
N PRO A 75 -17.99 0.29 -5.21
CA PRO A 75 -18.64 1.35 -5.95
C PRO A 75 -18.04 2.71 -5.56
N VAL A 76 -17.59 3.45 -6.57
CA VAL A 76 -17.12 4.83 -6.42
C VAL A 76 -18.05 5.77 -7.18
N VAL A 77 -18.57 6.79 -6.54
CA VAL A 77 -19.46 7.77 -7.17
C VAL A 77 -18.78 9.11 -7.29
N LEU A 78 -18.49 9.52 -8.53
CA LEU A 78 -18.05 10.87 -8.84
C LEU A 78 -19.26 11.81 -8.84
N VAL A 79 -19.31 12.71 -7.87
CA VAL A 79 -20.39 13.69 -7.74
C VAL A 79 -20.05 15.01 -8.41
N TYR A 80 -21.04 15.64 -9.02
CA TYR A 80 -20.93 16.96 -9.64
C TYR A 80 -22.21 17.77 -9.43
N ASP A 81 -22.10 19.09 -9.32
CA ASP A 81 -23.23 20.02 -9.20
C ASP A 81 -23.43 20.80 -10.52
N ASN A 82 -24.02 22.00 -10.48
CA ASN A 82 -24.22 22.80 -11.68
C ASN A 82 -22.98 23.64 -12.05
N SER A 83 -21.91 23.62 -11.25
CA SER A 83 -20.65 24.27 -11.61
C SER A 83 -19.99 23.55 -12.80
N GLU A 84 -19.35 24.30 -13.70
CA GLU A 84 -18.82 23.77 -14.98
C GLU A 84 -17.58 22.87 -14.83
N HIS A 85 -17.25 22.43 -13.61
CA HIS A 85 -16.07 21.61 -13.32
C HIS A 85 -16.41 20.12 -13.39
N ARG A 86 -16.31 19.55 -14.60
CA ARG A 86 -16.39 18.10 -14.79
C ARG A 86 -14.99 17.53 -15.00
N SER A 87 -14.53 16.71 -14.08
CA SER A 87 -13.37 15.85 -14.31
C SER A 87 -13.69 14.80 -15.37
N ASP A 88 -12.70 14.43 -16.17
CA ASP A 88 -12.86 13.37 -17.16
C ASP A 88 -13.03 12.02 -16.43
N LEU A 89 -14.22 11.42 -16.58
CA LEU A 89 -14.54 10.13 -15.98
C LEU A 89 -13.55 9.04 -16.37
N SER A 90 -13.04 9.09 -17.61
CA SER A 90 -12.07 8.11 -18.08
C SER A 90 -10.71 8.29 -17.41
N ASP A 91 -10.24 9.53 -17.24
CA ASP A 91 -8.99 9.78 -16.51
C ASP A 91 -9.10 9.36 -15.03
N PHE A 92 -10.27 9.53 -14.41
CA PHE A 92 -10.50 9.13 -13.02
C PHE A 92 -10.62 7.62 -12.85
N ASP A 93 -11.36 6.94 -13.74
CA ASP A 93 -11.42 5.47 -13.79
C ASP A 93 -10.03 4.87 -13.99
N ASP A 94 -9.23 5.44 -14.90
CA ASP A 94 -7.87 5.00 -15.13
C ASP A 94 -6.97 5.23 -13.90
N MET A 95 -7.11 6.37 -13.18
CA MET A 95 -6.37 6.62 -11.93
C MET A 95 -6.71 5.58 -10.84
N LEU A 96 -7.94 5.08 -10.83
CA LEU A 96 -8.37 4.05 -9.88
C LEU A 96 -7.92 2.64 -10.29
N ASN A 97 -7.98 2.31 -11.59
CA ASN A 97 -7.95 0.92 -12.06
C ASN A 97 -6.86 0.58 -13.09
N GLU A 98 -6.31 1.54 -13.84
CA GLU A 98 -5.37 1.25 -14.93
C GLU A 98 -4.07 0.66 -14.36
N VAL A 99 -3.72 -0.54 -14.81
CA VAL A 99 -2.47 -1.21 -14.41
C VAL A 99 -1.27 -0.41 -14.94
N GLY A 100 -0.40 0.04 -14.04
CA GLY A 100 0.76 0.84 -14.37
C GLY A 100 0.42 2.29 -14.74
N TYR A 101 -0.70 2.82 -14.23
CA TYR A 101 -1.10 4.21 -14.45
C TYR A 101 0.04 5.17 -14.11
N SER A 102 0.43 6.01 -15.07
CA SER A 102 1.64 6.86 -14.96
C SER A 102 1.47 8.26 -15.54
N ARG A 103 0.23 8.66 -15.85
CA ARG A 103 -0.08 10.05 -16.24
C ARG A 103 0.22 10.98 -15.07
N ASN A 104 0.47 12.26 -15.34
CA ASN A 104 0.57 13.33 -14.32
C ASN A 104 1.51 13.03 -13.13
N ASN A 105 2.58 12.25 -13.35
CA ASN A 105 3.56 11.81 -12.34
C ASN A 105 3.05 10.83 -11.27
N TYR A 106 1.90 10.21 -11.49
CA TYR A 106 1.47 9.07 -10.68
C TYR A 106 2.44 7.89 -10.86
N LEU A 107 2.67 7.13 -9.79
CA LEU A 107 3.55 5.94 -9.80
C LEU A 107 2.81 4.64 -10.16
N GLY A 108 1.48 4.68 -10.13
CA GLY A 108 0.57 3.58 -10.38
C GLY A 108 -0.87 4.05 -10.11
N SER A 109 -1.84 3.18 -10.35
CA SER A 109 -3.23 3.41 -9.94
C SER A 109 -3.42 3.16 -8.45
N ILE A 110 -4.57 3.54 -7.90
CA ILE A 110 -4.95 3.18 -6.53
C ILE A 110 -5.02 1.65 -6.39
N ARG A 111 -5.52 0.96 -7.42
CA ARG A 111 -5.45 -0.50 -7.50
C ARG A 111 -4.01 -1.02 -7.41
N ASP A 112 -3.07 -0.45 -8.16
CA ASP A 112 -1.65 -0.87 -8.10
C ASP A 112 -1.07 -0.66 -6.70
N TYR A 113 -1.39 0.46 -6.04
CA TYR A 113 -0.97 0.74 -4.67
C TYR A 113 -1.40 -0.38 -3.72
N PHE A 114 -2.69 -0.73 -3.69
CA PHE A 114 -3.20 -1.76 -2.78
C PHE A 114 -2.66 -3.16 -3.07
N ILE A 115 -2.43 -3.49 -4.35
CA ILE A 115 -1.80 -4.76 -4.74
C ILE A 115 -0.35 -4.82 -4.24
N ASP A 116 0.42 -3.74 -4.40
CA ASP A 116 1.80 -3.69 -3.91
C ASP A 116 1.86 -3.76 -2.38
N GLN A 117 1.01 -3.00 -1.68
CA GLN A 117 0.99 -2.96 -0.23
C GLN A 117 0.60 -4.30 0.39
N SER A 118 -0.32 -5.02 -0.26
CA SER A 118 -0.82 -6.32 0.18
C SER A 118 -0.03 -7.52 -0.35
N VAL A 119 0.99 -7.28 -1.18
CA VAL A 119 1.75 -8.34 -1.88
C VAL A 119 0.84 -9.24 -2.72
N GLY A 120 -0.20 -8.65 -3.32
CA GLY A 120 -1.21 -9.33 -4.13
C GLY A 120 -2.27 -10.10 -3.33
N LYS A 121 -2.24 -10.08 -2.00
CA LYS A 121 -3.31 -10.67 -1.17
C LYS A 121 -4.65 -9.96 -1.34
N PHE A 122 -4.63 -8.67 -1.70
CA PHE A 122 -5.81 -7.85 -1.93
C PHE A 122 -5.76 -7.16 -3.30
N VAL A 123 -6.81 -7.34 -4.08
CA VAL A 123 -6.94 -6.85 -5.46
C VAL A 123 -8.27 -6.10 -5.58
N PRO A 124 -8.34 -4.81 -5.23
CA PRO A 124 -9.57 -4.03 -5.38
C PRO A 124 -9.84 -3.70 -6.85
N GLU A 125 -11.12 -3.65 -7.21
CA GLU A 125 -11.62 -3.09 -8.46
C GLU A 125 -12.67 -2.02 -8.16
N PHE A 126 -12.51 -0.83 -8.73
CA PHE A 126 -13.40 0.30 -8.46
C PHE A 126 -14.37 0.50 -9.62
N ASP A 127 -15.66 0.23 -9.41
CA ASP A 127 -16.67 0.52 -10.42
C ASP A 127 -17.09 2.00 -10.29
N VAL A 128 -16.75 2.82 -11.28
CA VAL A 128 -17.01 4.28 -11.25
C VAL A 128 -18.40 4.62 -11.80
N TYR A 129 -19.19 5.30 -10.98
CA TYR A 129 -20.50 5.85 -11.28
C TYR A 129 -20.48 7.38 -11.19
N THR A 130 -21.54 8.01 -11.66
CA THR A 130 -21.73 9.47 -11.52
C THR A 130 -23.07 9.81 -10.94
N ALA A 131 -23.11 10.87 -10.12
CA ALA A 131 -24.36 11.44 -9.63
C ALA A 131 -24.32 12.96 -9.73
N LYS A 132 -25.36 13.54 -10.35
CA LYS A 132 -25.60 14.98 -10.30
C LYS A 132 -26.27 15.32 -8.97
N LEU A 133 -25.70 16.23 -8.20
CA LEU A 133 -26.28 16.74 -6.96
C LEU A 133 -27.47 17.67 -7.23
N ASP A 134 -28.43 17.66 -6.31
CA ASP A 134 -29.62 18.52 -6.37
C ASP A 134 -29.29 19.97 -5.97
N GLU A 135 -28.34 20.14 -5.05
CA GLU A 135 -27.80 21.43 -4.60
C GLU A 135 -26.31 21.57 -4.94
N GLU A 136 -25.76 22.78 -4.81
CA GLU A 136 -24.31 23.02 -4.93
C GLU A 136 -23.56 22.36 -3.77
N PHE A 137 -22.33 21.87 -3.98
CA PHE A 137 -21.59 21.11 -2.95
C PHE A 137 -21.45 21.88 -1.61
N SER A 138 -21.27 23.20 -1.68
CA SER A 138 -21.21 24.10 -0.51
C SER A 138 -22.43 24.01 0.41
N PHE A 139 -23.62 23.67 -0.11
CA PHE A 139 -24.81 23.44 0.71
C PHE A 139 -24.59 22.28 1.69
N TYR A 140 -24.09 21.15 1.18
CA TYR A 140 -23.86 19.95 2.00
C TYR A 140 -22.72 20.14 2.99
N VAL A 141 -21.67 20.87 2.61
CA VAL A 141 -20.58 21.25 3.52
C VAL A 141 -21.10 22.07 4.71
N GLY A 142 -22.08 22.95 4.49
CA GLY A 142 -22.70 23.76 5.55
C GLY A 142 -23.76 23.03 6.38
N PHE A 143 -24.40 22.01 5.84
CA PHE A 143 -25.56 21.33 6.46
C PHE A 143 -25.20 19.97 7.09
N GLY A 144 -24.12 19.34 6.65
CA GLY A 144 -23.66 18.02 7.09
C GLY A 144 -23.54 17.06 5.91
N LEU A 145 -22.36 16.48 5.75
CA LEU A 145 -22.00 15.65 4.61
C LEU A 145 -22.71 14.27 4.59
N ASP A 146 -23.30 13.83 5.70
CA ASP A 146 -24.20 12.65 5.71
C ASP A 146 -25.42 12.84 4.78
N SER A 147 -25.89 14.07 4.61
CA SER A 147 -27.02 14.36 3.71
C SER A 147 -26.65 14.19 2.24
N LEU A 148 -25.44 14.59 1.87
CA LEU A 148 -24.85 14.35 0.54
C LEU A 148 -24.82 12.86 0.25
N VAL A 149 -24.31 12.06 1.18
CA VAL A 149 -24.11 10.63 0.94
C VAL A 149 -25.45 9.90 0.85
N LYS A 150 -26.46 10.29 1.64
CA LYS A 150 -27.82 9.74 1.51
C LYS A 150 -28.45 10.03 0.15
N GLU A 151 -28.24 11.23 -0.38
CA GLU A 151 -28.68 11.58 -1.73
C GLU A 151 -27.94 10.75 -2.79
N VAL A 152 -26.61 10.63 -2.66
CA VAL A 152 -25.78 9.85 -3.57
C VAL A 152 -26.17 8.37 -3.56
N ALA A 153 -26.39 7.79 -2.38
CA ALA A 153 -26.86 6.42 -2.21
C ALA A 153 -28.21 6.18 -2.91
N ALA A 154 -29.15 7.12 -2.77
CA ALA A 154 -30.45 7.05 -3.45
C ALA A 154 -30.29 7.10 -4.98
N LYS A 155 -29.48 8.02 -5.49
CA LYS A 155 -29.21 8.15 -6.94
C LYS A 155 -28.46 6.95 -7.51
N LEU A 156 -27.50 6.41 -6.77
CA LEU A 156 -26.75 5.22 -7.17
C LEU A 156 -27.66 4.00 -7.25
N LYS A 157 -28.55 3.81 -6.27
CA LYS A 157 -29.55 2.73 -6.28
C LYS A 157 -30.48 2.80 -7.49
N GLU A 158 -30.84 3.99 -7.95
CA GLU A 158 -31.68 4.19 -9.13
C GLU A 158 -30.92 3.99 -10.46
N ASN A 159 -29.58 3.92 -10.41
CA ASN A 159 -28.78 3.69 -11.60
C ASN A 159 -28.96 2.25 -12.13
N ALA A 160 -29.47 2.11 -13.35
CA ALA A 160 -29.76 0.80 -13.95
C ALA A 160 -28.55 -0.13 -14.11
N ALA A 161 -27.32 0.41 -14.10
CA ALA A 161 -26.09 -0.39 -14.17
C ALA A 161 -25.59 -0.86 -12.78
N PHE A 162 -26.09 -0.24 -11.71
CA PHE A 162 -25.70 -0.56 -10.34
C PHE A 162 -26.38 -1.85 -9.87
N ASN A 163 -25.60 -2.70 -9.20
CA ASN A 163 -26.09 -3.91 -8.56
C ASN A 163 -25.34 -4.10 -7.25
N ALA A 164 -26.01 -3.82 -6.13
CA ALA A 164 -25.40 -3.83 -4.81
C ALA A 164 -24.84 -5.20 -4.42
N ALA A 165 -25.38 -6.30 -4.97
CA ALA A 165 -24.91 -7.65 -4.67
C ALA A 165 -23.48 -7.95 -5.17
N LYS A 166 -22.87 -7.07 -5.96
CA LYS A 166 -21.47 -7.19 -6.40
C LYS A 166 -20.45 -6.71 -5.36
N TYR A 167 -20.90 -5.98 -4.36
CA TYR A 167 -20.05 -5.18 -3.48
C TYR A 167 -20.18 -5.61 -2.01
N ASP A 168 -20.54 -6.86 -1.77
CA ASP A 168 -20.65 -7.47 -0.44
C ASP A 168 -19.77 -8.73 -0.47
N ALA A 169 -18.46 -8.51 -0.29
CA ALA A 169 -17.48 -9.56 -0.48
C ALA A 169 -17.40 -10.51 0.72
N ASP A 170 -17.75 -10.04 1.92
CA ASP A 170 -17.74 -10.84 3.15
C ASP A 170 -19.09 -11.49 3.50
N GLY A 171 -20.16 -11.11 2.80
CA GLY A 171 -21.48 -11.73 2.87
C GLY A 171 -22.31 -11.26 4.06
N ASP A 172 -21.98 -10.12 4.67
CA ASP A 172 -22.66 -9.60 5.85
C ASP A 172 -24.02 -8.92 5.54
N GLY A 173 -24.32 -8.73 4.25
CA GLY A 173 -25.54 -8.08 3.77
C GLY A 173 -25.41 -6.57 3.58
N GLU A 174 -24.22 -6.02 3.74
CA GLU A 174 -23.90 -4.62 3.53
C GLU A 174 -22.98 -4.48 2.30
N VAL A 175 -23.00 -3.30 1.69
CA VAL A 175 -22.02 -2.93 0.69
C VAL A 175 -20.74 -2.56 1.44
N ASP A 176 -19.63 -3.27 1.14
CA ASP A 176 -18.34 -3.17 1.83
C ASP A 176 -17.95 -1.71 2.09
N ASN A 177 -18.02 -0.86 1.05
CA ASN A 177 -17.88 0.58 1.21
C ASN A 177 -18.55 1.36 0.06
N LEU A 178 -19.18 2.50 0.36
CA LEU A 178 -19.57 3.49 -0.66
C LEU A 178 -18.56 4.65 -0.68
N SER A 179 -17.81 4.80 -1.77
CA SER A 179 -16.90 5.94 -1.92
C SER A 179 -17.57 7.08 -2.69
N VAL A 180 -17.64 8.27 -2.09
CA VAL A 180 -18.20 9.49 -2.70
C VAL A 180 -17.08 10.48 -2.95
N VAL A 181 -16.85 10.82 -4.22
CA VAL A 181 -15.71 11.66 -4.62
C VAL A 181 -16.22 12.94 -5.25
N PHE A 182 -15.86 14.07 -4.66
CA PHE A 182 -16.10 15.38 -5.26
C PHE A 182 -14.83 15.90 -5.94
N ALA A 183 -14.91 16.06 -7.26
CA ALA A 183 -13.79 16.54 -8.07
C ALA A 183 -13.99 17.98 -8.59
N GLY A 184 -14.93 18.73 -8.01
CA GLY A 184 -15.10 20.16 -8.26
C GLY A 184 -14.22 21.03 -7.37
N THR A 185 -14.15 22.32 -7.67
CA THR A 185 -13.46 23.32 -6.84
C THR A 185 -14.43 23.98 -5.87
N LEU A 186 -14.01 24.22 -4.63
CA LEU A 186 -14.79 24.96 -3.63
C LEU A 186 -14.21 26.36 -3.39
N GLY A 187 -15.04 27.26 -2.84
CA GLY A 187 -14.53 28.52 -2.29
C GLY A 187 -13.67 28.27 -1.04
N LYS A 188 -12.66 29.11 -0.81
CA LYS A 188 -11.67 28.94 0.28
C LYS A 188 -12.22 28.68 1.69
N GLU A 189 -13.41 29.19 2.00
CA GLU A 189 -14.05 28.96 3.32
C GLU A 189 -14.71 27.59 3.41
N ASP A 190 -15.24 27.08 2.28
CA ASP A 190 -15.81 25.75 2.20
C ASP A 190 -14.72 24.68 2.07
N GLU A 191 -13.58 24.99 1.42
CA GLU A 191 -12.40 24.10 1.39
C GLU A 191 -11.89 23.76 2.81
N LYS A 192 -11.98 24.69 3.77
CA LYS A 192 -11.57 24.45 5.17
C LYS A 192 -12.56 23.55 5.93
N ARG A 193 -13.78 23.43 5.44
CA ARG A 193 -14.89 22.69 6.07
C ARG A 193 -15.15 21.36 5.37
N ALA A 194 -14.80 21.26 4.10
CA ALA A 194 -14.74 20.00 3.38
C ALA A 194 -13.62 19.17 4.00
N GLN A 195 -13.98 17.98 4.48
CA GLN A 195 -13.06 17.02 5.03
C GLN A 195 -13.33 15.69 4.34
N SER A 196 -12.25 15.01 3.99
CA SER A 196 -12.33 13.59 3.70
C SER A 196 -12.49 12.87 5.04
N TYR A 197 -13.39 11.90 5.11
CA TYR A 197 -13.59 11.07 6.29
C TYR A 197 -14.36 9.80 5.95
N MET A 198 -14.23 8.80 6.82
CA MET A 198 -15.07 7.61 6.87
C MET A 198 -16.13 7.73 7.97
N SER A 199 -17.37 7.33 7.69
CA SER A 199 -18.44 7.30 8.71
C SER A 199 -19.54 6.29 8.39
N TYR A 200 -20.49 6.15 9.32
CA TYR A 200 -21.64 5.26 9.24
C TYR A 200 -22.91 6.04 8.85
N LEU A 201 -23.65 5.54 7.85
CA LEU A 201 -24.92 6.11 7.37
C LEU A 201 -26.14 5.69 8.20
N GLY A 202 -25.98 4.72 9.10
CA GLY A 202 -27.09 4.13 9.85
C GLY A 202 -27.97 3.21 9.01
N SER A 203 -27.38 2.47 8.06
CA SER A 203 -28.03 1.46 7.21
C SER A 203 -29.10 2.03 6.24
N VAL A 204 -28.70 2.34 5.01
CA VAL A 204 -29.55 2.80 3.90
C VAL A 204 -29.76 1.68 2.87
N ASP A 205 -30.97 1.47 2.36
CA ASP A 205 -31.24 0.41 1.38
C ASP A 205 -30.48 0.63 0.06
N ALA A 206 -29.60 -0.30 -0.31
CA ALA A 206 -28.81 -0.28 -1.54
C ALA A 206 -29.50 -1.03 -2.70
N GLY A 207 -30.64 -1.68 -2.45
CA GLY A 207 -31.24 -2.61 -3.40
C GLY A 207 -30.61 -4.00 -3.33
N ASN A 208 -31.18 -4.96 -4.08
CA ASN A 208 -30.71 -6.36 -4.13
C ASN A 208 -30.60 -7.07 -2.76
N GLY A 209 -31.34 -6.60 -1.76
CA GLY A 209 -31.27 -7.12 -0.38
C GLY A 209 -30.03 -6.69 0.40
N LYS A 210 -29.29 -5.69 -0.10
CA LYS A 210 -28.08 -5.12 0.52
C LYS A 210 -28.34 -3.72 1.08
N LYS A 211 -27.42 -3.24 1.91
CA LYS A 211 -27.48 -1.92 2.55
C LYS A 211 -26.17 -1.16 2.43
N PHE A 212 -26.23 0.15 2.26
CA PHE A 212 -25.09 1.02 2.51
C PHE A 212 -25.02 1.32 4.01
N ASN A 213 -23.90 1.00 4.65
CA ASN A 213 -23.67 1.33 6.05
C ASN A 213 -22.41 2.18 6.20
N THR A 214 -21.29 1.73 5.66
CA THR A 214 -20.03 2.47 5.67
C THR A 214 -19.85 3.28 4.39
N HIS A 215 -19.32 4.49 4.52
CA HIS A 215 -18.97 5.32 3.38
C HIS A 215 -17.70 6.11 3.64
N ILE A 216 -17.02 6.47 2.55
CA ILE A 216 -15.96 7.47 2.57
C ILE A 216 -16.35 8.66 1.71
N ILE A 217 -15.98 9.84 2.15
CA ILE A 217 -16.06 11.06 1.35
C ILE A 217 -14.65 11.48 1.03
N ILE A 218 -14.41 11.80 -0.24
CA ILE A 218 -13.12 12.25 -0.70
C ILE A 218 -13.32 13.59 -1.39
N TRP A 219 -12.64 14.58 -0.86
CA TRP A 219 -12.50 15.88 -1.47
C TRP A 219 -11.05 16.11 -1.87
N GLY A 220 -10.84 16.64 -3.07
CA GLY A 220 -9.52 17.06 -3.51
C GLY A 220 -9.61 18.06 -4.65
N ASN A 221 -8.96 19.20 -4.49
CA ASN A 221 -8.74 20.19 -5.55
C ASN A 221 -7.75 19.65 -6.62
N GLY A 222 -8.09 18.52 -7.23
CA GLY A 222 -7.26 17.76 -8.19
C GLY A 222 -6.32 16.71 -7.59
N ALA A 223 -6.05 16.74 -6.28
CA ALA A 223 -5.13 15.82 -5.58
C ALA A 223 -5.86 14.74 -4.76
N VAL A 224 -6.56 13.84 -5.46
CA VAL A 224 -7.47 12.84 -4.86
C VAL A 224 -6.80 11.53 -4.47
N PHE A 225 -5.60 11.22 -4.97
CA PHE A 225 -4.98 9.91 -4.79
C PHE A 225 -4.64 9.58 -3.34
N SER A 226 -3.83 10.41 -2.68
CA SER A 226 -3.42 10.16 -1.30
C SER A 226 -4.61 10.18 -0.32
N PRO A 227 -5.54 11.17 -0.40
CA PRO A 227 -6.77 11.12 0.39
C PRO A 227 -7.60 9.87 0.13
N PHE A 228 -7.75 9.43 -1.13
CA PHE A 228 -8.49 8.20 -1.43
C PHE A 228 -7.85 7.00 -0.74
N VAL A 229 -6.53 6.83 -0.86
CA VAL A 229 -5.81 5.71 -0.22
C VAL A 229 -5.99 5.73 1.29
N HIS A 230 -5.86 6.90 1.92
CA HIS A 230 -6.04 7.08 3.35
C HIS A 230 -7.45 6.69 3.82
N GLU A 231 -8.47 7.30 3.21
CA GLU A 231 -9.87 7.01 3.58
C GLU A 231 -10.27 5.57 3.29
N PHE A 232 -9.78 5.01 2.18
CA PHE A 232 -10.01 3.62 1.88
C PHE A 232 -9.30 2.71 2.88
N GLY A 233 -8.18 3.12 3.48
CA GLY A 233 -7.58 2.46 4.64
C GLY A 233 -8.55 2.35 5.82
N HIS A 234 -9.29 3.41 6.14
CA HIS A 234 -10.37 3.35 7.14
C HIS A 234 -11.48 2.40 6.72
N ALA A 235 -11.86 2.42 5.44
CA ALA A 235 -12.84 1.49 4.90
C ALA A 235 -12.39 0.03 4.99
N LEU A 236 -11.10 -0.27 5.20
CA LEU A 236 -10.57 -1.62 5.44
C LEU A 236 -10.42 -1.96 6.94
N GLY A 237 -10.63 -0.96 7.82
CA GLY A 237 -10.58 -1.12 9.28
C GLY A 237 -9.39 -0.45 9.98
N LEU A 238 -8.55 0.30 9.26
CA LEU A 238 -7.47 1.08 9.87
C LEU A 238 -7.98 2.36 10.54
N TYR A 239 -7.18 2.88 11.47
CA TYR A 239 -7.47 4.11 12.21
C TYR A 239 -6.34 5.12 11.97
N ASP A 240 -6.63 6.39 12.21
CA ASP A 240 -5.63 7.43 12.22
C ASP A 240 -4.59 7.14 13.30
N LEU A 241 -3.32 7.22 12.93
CA LEU A 241 -2.18 7.07 13.84
C LEU A 241 -1.57 8.43 14.22
N TYR A 242 -2.22 9.53 13.83
CA TYR A 242 -1.95 10.88 14.32
C TYR A 242 -3.02 11.30 15.32
N SER A 243 -2.71 12.27 16.19
CA SER A 243 -3.71 12.81 17.14
C SER A 243 -4.87 13.49 16.40
N THR A 244 -6.10 13.06 16.69
CA THR A 244 -7.34 13.58 16.06
C THR A 244 -8.00 14.68 16.89
N ASN A 245 -7.61 14.85 18.16
CA ASN A 245 -8.22 15.83 19.06
C ASN A 245 -7.97 17.31 18.70
N GLY A 246 -7.21 17.61 17.63
CA GLY A 246 -6.98 18.98 17.15
C GLY A 246 -6.44 19.93 18.23
N VAL A 247 -5.87 19.38 19.30
CA VAL A 247 -5.34 20.14 20.42
C VAL A 247 -4.22 21.01 19.90
N ASP A 248 -4.22 22.27 20.35
CA ASP A 248 -3.11 23.18 20.13
C ASP A 248 -1.87 22.62 20.85
N LEU A 249 -1.15 21.70 20.20
CA LEU A 249 0.04 21.03 20.74
C LEU A 249 1.20 22.01 21.02
N ASN A 250 0.99 23.32 20.85
CA ASN A 250 1.88 24.36 21.36
C ASN A 250 2.26 24.16 22.85
N TRP A 251 1.42 23.48 23.66
CA TRP A 251 1.75 23.17 25.07
C TRP A 251 2.81 22.07 25.22
N VAL A 252 2.93 21.13 24.27
CA VAL A 252 3.90 20.02 24.30
C VAL A 252 5.34 20.54 24.28
N LYS A 253 5.57 21.64 23.53
CA LYS A 253 6.82 22.41 23.53
C LYS A 253 7.28 22.88 24.92
N THR A 254 6.36 23.06 25.86
CA THR A 254 6.67 23.54 27.22
C THR A 254 7.23 22.43 28.11
N TRP A 255 6.93 21.16 27.80
CA TRP A 255 7.29 20.01 28.63
C TRP A 255 8.42 19.16 28.04
N GLY A 256 8.91 19.50 26.85
CA GLY A 256 10.02 18.78 26.20
C GLY A 256 9.64 17.35 25.80
N VAL A 257 8.37 17.12 25.50
CA VAL A 257 7.84 15.85 24.98
C VAL A 257 7.68 16.00 23.47
N GLN A 258 7.74 14.90 22.73
CA GLN A 258 7.46 14.90 21.30
C GLN A 258 5.96 15.08 21.05
N ALA A 259 5.59 15.75 19.95
CA ALA A 259 4.20 15.79 19.51
C ALA A 259 3.69 14.35 19.27
N PRO A 260 2.50 13.97 19.76
CA PRO A 260 1.95 12.66 19.50
C PRO A 260 1.64 12.42 18.02
N GLY A 261 1.77 11.15 17.64
CA GLY A 261 1.55 10.60 16.32
C GLY A 261 2.87 10.12 15.70
N VAL A 262 2.75 9.16 14.78
CA VAL A 262 3.89 8.60 14.04
C VAL A 262 4.27 9.43 12.80
N HIS A 263 3.93 10.72 12.83
CA HIS A 263 4.42 11.77 11.93
C HIS A 263 4.35 11.43 10.44
N GLY A 264 5.43 11.59 9.68
CA GLY A 264 5.46 11.41 8.23
C GLY A 264 5.66 9.96 7.75
N TRP A 265 5.53 8.96 8.63
CA TRP A 265 6.01 7.58 8.38
C TRP A 265 4.99 6.57 7.84
N GLY A 266 3.78 7.01 7.47
CA GLY A 266 2.78 6.16 6.83
C GLY A 266 1.65 6.95 6.18
N VAL A 267 0.72 6.24 5.54
CA VAL A 267 -0.45 6.91 4.93
C VAL A 267 -1.56 7.16 5.94
N MET A 268 -1.72 6.36 7.00
CA MET A 268 -2.66 6.65 8.10
C MET A 268 -2.08 7.64 9.12
N THR A 269 -1.05 8.38 8.71
CA THR A 269 -0.30 9.33 9.53
C THR A 269 -0.31 10.68 8.82
N LEU A 270 0.43 11.68 9.32
CA LEU A 270 0.62 12.94 8.59
C LEU A 270 1.31 12.77 7.22
N GLY A 271 1.84 11.59 6.93
CA GLY A 271 2.40 11.23 5.63
C GLY A 271 1.38 11.23 4.48
N VAL A 272 0.07 11.23 4.77
CA VAL A 272 -0.99 11.44 3.74
C VAL A 272 -0.81 12.73 2.95
N HIS A 273 -0.23 13.77 3.56
CA HIS A 273 0.00 15.07 2.92
C HIS A 273 1.29 15.14 2.09
N SER A 274 2.08 14.07 2.08
CA SER A 274 3.29 13.96 1.28
C SER A 274 2.97 13.85 -0.22
N GLY A 275 3.97 14.09 -1.07
CA GLY A 275 3.80 13.95 -2.52
C GLY A 275 2.77 14.90 -3.16
N ASN A 276 2.39 15.99 -2.48
CA ASN A 276 1.33 16.93 -2.87
C ASN A 276 -0.05 16.26 -3.10
N GLY A 277 -0.30 15.11 -2.45
CA GLY A 277 -1.53 14.33 -2.60
C GLY A 277 -1.60 13.46 -3.85
N TYR A 278 -0.57 13.44 -4.70
CA TYR A 278 -0.48 12.57 -5.89
C TYR A 278 0.14 11.21 -5.60
N VAL A 279 0.85 11.06 -4.48
CA VAL A 279 1.47 9.81 -4.06
C VAL A 279 1.34 9.68 -2.55
N ALA A 280 0.87 8.52 -2.10
CA ALA A 280 0.85 8.15 -0.70
C ALA A 280 2.10 7.31 -0.34
N PRO A 281 2.70 7.50 0.84
CA PRO A 281 3.65 6.53 1.38
C PRO A 281 2.97 5.18 1.62
N GLY A 282 3.75 4.11 1.75
CA GLY A 282 3.26 2.78 2.06
C GLY A 282 2.75 2.64 3.50
N TYR A 283 1.95 1.60 3.73
CA TYR A 283 1.58 1.16 5.08
C TYR A 283 2.81 0.59 5.81
N ASN A 284 2.90 0.86 7.11
CA ASN A 284 3.88 0.24 7.99
C ASN A 284 3.53 -1.23 8.27
N ALA A 285 4.46 -1.98 8.83
CA ALA A 285 4.27 -3.40 9.09
C ALA A 285 3.18 -3.70 10.12
N PHE A 286 2.89 -2.78 11.05
CA PHE A 286 1.74 -2.90 11.94
C PHE A 286 0.42 -2.89 11.16
N GLU A 287 0.21 -1.89 10.31
CA GLU A 287 -0.99 -1.75 9.48
C GLU A 287 -1.14 -2.92 8.50
N LYS A 288 -0.05 -3.34 7.85
CA LYS A 288 -0.06 -4.52 6.98
C LYS A 288 -0.41 -5.79 7.75
N ASN A 289 0.10 -5.98 8.97
CA ASN A 289 -0.27 -7.12 9.80
C ASN A 289 -1.73 -7.07 10.24
N PHE A 290 -2.19 -5.89 10.65
CA PHE A 290 -3.59 -5.66 11.02
C PHE A 290 -4.54 -6.05 9.88
N LEU A 291 -4.21 -5.70 8.63
CA LEU A 291 -5.02 -6.03 7.45
C LEU A 291 -4.89 -7.49 6.97
N GLY A 292 -4.05 -8.31 7.61
CA GLY A 292 -3.75 -9.69 7.18
C GLY A 292 -2.78 -9.78 5.99
N TRP A 293 -2.14 -8.69 5.63
CA TRP A 293 -1.23 -8.59 4.49
C TRP A 293 0.21 -9.03 4.83
N LEU A 294 0.60 -8.92 6.10
CA LEU A 294 1.92 -9.30 6.60
C LEU A 294 1.79 -10.17 7.85
N ASP A 295 2.66 -11.16 7.99
CA ASP A 295 2.86 -11.90 9.25
C ASP A 295 4.21 -11.50 9.85
N PHE A 296 4.26 -11.35 11.17
CA PHE A 296 5.50 -10.98 11.85
C PHE A 296 6.44 -12.16 12.04
N ASP A 297 7.71 -11.94 11.77
CA ASP A 297 8.78 -12.84 12.15
C ASP A 297 9.18 -12.64 13.62
N THR A 298 9.62 -13.73 14.25
CA THR A 298 10.22 -13.65 15.59
C THR A 298 11.72 -13.43 15.45
N LEU A 299 12.28 -12.51 16.25
CA LEU A 299 13.73 -12.33 16.31
C LEU A 299 14.43 -13.60 16.83
N ASP A 300 15.31 -14.17 16.01
CA ASP A 300 16.21 -15.24 16.48
C ASP A 300 17.31 -14.64 17.36
N LEU A 301 17.07 -14.63 18.67
CA LEU A 301 18.06 -14.17 19.66
C LEU A 301 19.35 -15.00 19.68
N LYS A 302 19.42 -16.13 18.97
CA LYS A 302 20.63 -16.95 18.82
C LYS A 302 21.43 -16.59 17.57
N ALA A 303 20.88 -15.81 16.63
CA ALA A 303 21.61 -15.37 15.45
C ALA A 303 22.80 -14.48 15.85
N ASP A 304 23.91 -14.57 15.10
CA ASP A 304 25.04 -13.66 15.31
C ASP A 304 24.76 -12.29 14.71
N VAL A 305 24.17 -12.24 13.52
CA VAL A 305 23.73 -11.01 12.84
C VAL A 305 22.35 -11.27 12.27
N ILE A 306 21.47 -10.29 12.42
CA ILE A 306 20.11 -10.27 11.90
C ILE A 306 20.08 -9.20 10.83
N THR A 307 19.53 -9.54 9.67
CA THR A 307 19.36 -8.63 8.54
C THR A 307 17.88 -8.46 8.24
N ILE A 308 17.46 -7.22 8.03
CA ILE A 308 16.12 -6.83 7.64
C ILE A 308 16.20 -6.18 6.26
N GLU A 309 15.64 -6.84 5.26
CA GLU A 309 15.47 -6.32 3.92
C GLU A 309 14.37 -5.24 3.88
N PRO A 310 14.33 -4.35 2.88
CA PRO A 310 13.30 -3.32 2.81
C PRO A 310 11.89 -3.91 2.85
N LEU A 311 10.99 -3.30 3.61
CA LEU A 311 9.63 -3.78 3.84
C LEU A 311 8.86 -3.93 2.53
N GLU A 312 9.03 -3.00 1.60
CA GLU A 312 8.35 -3.00 0.31
C GLU A 312 8.85 -4.09 -0.66
N ILE A 313 10.01 -4.70 -0.36
CA ILE A 313 10.62 -5.76 -1.17
C ILE A 313 10.36 -7.13 -0.54
N SER A 314 10.59 -7.26 0.76
CA SER A 314 10.54 -8.55 1.46
C SER A 314 9.18 -8.85 2.08
N ASN A 315 8.39 -7.81 2.37
CA ASN A 315 7.20 -7.86 3.23
C ASN A 315 7.49 -8.54 4.58
N LYS A 316 8.69 -8.31 5.13
CA LYS A 316 9.14 -8.86 6.42
C LYS A 316 9.35 -7.76 7.44
N ALA A 317 8.89 -8.04 8.65
CA ALA A 317 9.15 -7.25 9.84
C ALA A 317 9.22 -8.19 11.04
N TYR A 318 9.98 -7.78 12.06
CA TYR A 318 10.12 -8.57 13.28
C TYR A 318 9.29 -7.98 14.41
N MET A 319 8.77 -8.84 15.27
CA MET A 319 8.01 -8.44 16.44
C MET A 319 8.68 -8.90 17.73
N ILE A 320 8.68 -8.04 18.75
CA ILE A 320 9.15 -8.33 20.10
C ILE A 320 7.99 -8.13 21.08
N PRO A 321 7.37 -9.19 21.61
CA PRO A 321 6.26 -9.05 22.55
C PRO A 321 6.74 -8.65 23.94
N VAL A 322 5.93 -7.87 24.67
CA VAL A 322 6.15 -7.60 26.10
C VAL A 322 5.72 -8.83 26.92
N PRO A 323 6.61 -9.41 27.76
CA PRO A 323 6.27 -10.59 28.54
C PRO A 323 5.10 -10.34 29.50
N ASN A 324 4.08 -11.20 29.43
CA ASN A 324 2.84 -11.13 30.23
C ASN A 324 1.93 -9.93 29.90
N ASN A 325 2.23 -9.15 28.86
CA ASN A 325 1.31 -8.17 28.28
C ASN A 325 1.21 -8.43 26.77
N PRO A 326 0.33 -9.36 26.33
CA PRO A 326 0.25 -9.71 24.91
C PRO A 326 -0.28 -8.57 24.05
N ASP A 327 -0.88 -7.55 24.64
CA ASP A 327 -1.40 -6.37 23.95
C ASP A 327 -0.33 -5.28 23.80
N GLU A 328 0.93 -5.53 24.20
CA GLU A 328 2.02 -4.57 24.04
C GLU A 328 3.26 -5.24 23.40
N TRP A 329 3.84 -4.60 22.39
CA TRP A 329 4.97 -5.15 21.65
C TRP A 329 5.73 -4.08 20.88
N PHE A 330 6.92 -4.44 20.39
CA PHE A 330 7.71 -3.65 19.46
C PHE A 330 7.75 -4.30 18.08
N ILE A 331 7.87 -3.48 17.04
CA ILE A 331 8.04 -3.94 15.65
C ILE A 331 9.31 -3.32 15.08
N LEU A 332 10.13 -4.12 14.41
CA LEU A 332 11.32 -3.69 13.69
C LEU A 332 11.07 -3.86 12.20
N GLU A 333 11.12 -2.76 11.46
CA GLU A 333 10.99 -2.74 10.00
C GLU A 333 12.08 -1.89 9.35
N ASN A 334 12.49 -2.26 8.14
CA ASN A 334 13.40 -1.45 7.34
C ASN A 334 12.60 -0.71 6.26
N ARG A 335 12.59 0.61 6.30
CA ARG A 335 11.89 1.46 5.32
C ARG A 335 12.91 2.17 4.45
N GLN A 336 12.71 2.08 3.13
CA GLN A 336 13.59 2.69 2.15
C GLN A 336 12.79 3.59 1.21
N LYS A 337 13.42 4.68 0.73
CA LYS A 337 12.79 5.65 -0.16
C LYS A 337 12.66 5.11 -1.59
N ASN A 338 11.78 4.14 -1.77
CA ASN A 338 11.59 3.39 -3.01
C ASN A 338 10.10 3.27 -3.38
N LYS A 339 9.79 3.35 -4.68
CA LYS A 339 8.41 3.37 -5.20
C LYS A 339 7.52 4.28 -4.34
N TRP A 340 6.47 3.78 -3.70
CA TRP A 340 5.54 4.56 -2.87
C TRP A 340 6.22 5.34 -1.74
N ASP A 341 7.25 4.74 -1.12
CA ASP A 341 7.97 5.33 0.01
C ASP A 341 8.99 6.40 -0.39
N PHE A 342 9.10 6.78 -1.67
CA PHE A 342 10.00 7.88 -2.08
C PHE A 342 9.67 9.21 -1.38
N VAL A 343 8.43 9.37 -0.92
CA VAL A 343 7.93 10.55 -0.22
C VAL A 343 8.19 10.54 1.28
N LEU A 344 8.69 9.43 1.85
CA LEU A 344 9.03 9.35 3.27
C LEU A 344 10.11 10.39 3.64
N PRO A 345 10.11 10.88 4.90
CA PRO A 345 11.08 11.88 5.35
C PRO A 345 12.52 11.35 5.34
N SER A 346 12.75 10.09 5.72
CA SER A 346 14.08 9.48 5.73
C SER A 346 14.00 7.98 5.41
N HIS A 347 15.07 7.23 5.68
CA HIS A 347 15.16 5.78 5.49
C HIS A 347 15.97 5.14 6.62
N GLY A 348 15.78 3.82 6.80
CA GLY A 348 16.53 3.00 7.74
C GLY A 348 15.63 2.10 8.57
N LEU A 349 16.12 1.70 9.74
CA LEU A 349 15.38 0.89 10.71
C LEU A 349 14.41 1.78 11.48
N LEU A 350 13.11 1.51 11.37
CA LEU A 350 12.11 2.05 12.28
C LEU A 350 11.79 1.01 13.37
N ILE A 351 11.65 1.49 14.59
CA ILE A 351 11.19 0.70 15.73
C ILE A 351 9.85 1.29 16.16
N TRP A 352 8.78 0.51 16.03
CA TRP A 352 7.46 0.90 16.50
C TRP A 352 7.21 0.31 17.87
N HIS A 353 6.58 1.06 18.78
CA HIS A 353 6.07 0.56 20.05
C HIS A 353 4.55 0.62 20.01
N VAL A 354 3.90 -0.53 20.11
CA VAL A 354 2.45 -0.63 20.08
C VAL A 354 1.95 -1.16 21.41
N ASP A 355 0.93 -0.51 21.95
CA ASP A 355 0.16 -0.91 23.11
C ASP A 355 -1.31 -0.85 22.72
N TYR A 356 -2.01 -1.98 22.76
CA TYR A 356 -3.37 -2.11 22.30
C TYR A 356 -4.35 -2.05 23.46
N ASP A 357 -5.27 -1.09 23.39
CA ASP A 357 -6.45 -1.02 24.26
C ASP A 357 -7.69 -0.77 23.39
N GLU A 358 -8.67 -1.67 23.44
CA GLU A 358 -9.87 -1.62 22.61
C GLU A 358 -10.68 -0.32 22.76
N TYR A 359 -10.76 0.22 23.98
CA TYR A 359 -11.50 1.45 24.23
C TYR A 359 -10.78 2.63 23.58
N VAL A 360 -9.47 2.75 23.82
CA VAL A 360 -8.67 3.84 23.24
C VAL A 360 -8.59 3.74 21.72
N TRP A 361 -8.47 2.53 21.18
CA TRP A 361 -8.44 2.29 19.73
C TRP A 361 -9.66 2.86 19.01
N ASN A 362 -10.82 2.81 19.66
CA ASN A 362 -12.09 3.27 19.12
C ASN A 362 -12.44 4.72 19.48
N SER A 363 -11.55 5.45 20.19
CA SER A 363 -11.85 6.80 20.65
C SER A 363 -10.75 7.82 20.40
N SER A 364 -9.50 7.49 20.76
CA SER A 364 -8.44 8.49 20.97
C SER A 364 -7.04 7.89 20.77
N LEU A 365 -6.90 7.03 19.75
CA LEU A 365 -5.67 6.35 19.37
C LEU A 365 -4.58 7.42 19.11
N ASN A 366 -3.62 7.55 20.04
CA ASN A 366 -2.54 8.56 20.04
C ASN A 366 -2.91 9.99 20.42
N ASP A 367 -4.02 10.26 21.11
CA ASP A 367 -4.26 11.63 21.61
C ASP A 367 -3.54 11.97 22.93
N ASP A 368 -3.01 10.96 23.64
CA ASP A 368 -2.23 11.16 24.85
C ASP A 368 -0.72 11.23 24.52
N ALA A 369 -0.15 12.43 24.63
CA ALA A 369 1.28 12.67 24.40
C ALA A 369 2.20 11.92 25.38
N PHE A 370 1.70 11.45 26.51
CA PHE A 370 2.48 10.70 27.50
C PHE A 370 2.27 9.19 27.41
N HIS A 371 1.32 8.72 26.60
CA HIS A 371 1.03 7.32 26.36
C HIS A 371 0.44 7.14 24.95
N GLN A 372 1.34 7.06 23.98
CA GLN A 372 0.96 6.77 22.60
C GLN A 372 0.78 5.27 22.43
N TYR A 373 -0.38 4.87 21.89
CA TYR A 373 -0.76 3.47 21.72
C TYR A 373 -0.13 2.88 20.45
N VAL A 374 0.23 3.74 19.49
CA VAL A 374 1.16 3.43 18.39
C VAL A 374 2.18 4.54 18.32
N ASP A 375 3.42 4.23 18.66
CA ASP A 375 4.52 5.18 18.73
C ASP A 375 5.70 4.74 17.86
N LEU A 376 6.55 5.71 17.50
CA LEU A 376 7.88 5.44 16.98
C LEU A 376 8.89 5.62 18.11
N VAL A 377 9.91 4.78 18.12
CA VAL A 377 11.05 4.96 19.01
C VAL A 377 12.16 5.63 18.21
N GLU A 378 12.44 6.88 18.53
CA GLU A 378 13.42 7.69 17.82
C GLU A 378 14.85 7.25 18.14
N ALA A 379 15.70 7.25 17.11
CA ALA A 379 17.11 6.96 17.29
C ALA A 379 17.87 8.14 17.91
N GLY A 380 17.62 9.34 17.40
CA GLY A 380 18.35 10.55 17.72
C GLY A 380 17.68 11.47 18.72
N SER A 381 18.12 12.73 18.70
CA SER A 381 17.77 13.74 19.70
C SER A 381 16.79 14.80 19.20
N LYS A 382 16.48 14.81 17.90
CA LYS A 382 15.46 15.72 17.38
C LYS A 382 14.08 15.24 17.79
N MET A 383 13.22 16.22 17.98
CA MET A 383 11.83 16.02 18.34
C MET A 383 11.00 16.89 17.44
N VAL A 384 9.81 16.38 17.10
CA VAL A 384 8.78 17.19 16.45
C VAL A 384 8.17 18.13 17.50
N PRO A 385 8.36 19.46 17.39
CA PRO A 385 7.98 20.38 18.44
C PRO A 385 6.47 20.69 18.46
N ASN A 386 5.77 20.52 17.34
CA ASN A 386 4.32 20.74 17.21
C ASN A 386 3.71 19.77 16.18
N PHE A 387 2.40 19.51 16.29
CA PHE A 387 1.64 18.67 15.35
C PHE A 387 1.92 18.99 13.87
N ASN A 388 1.83 20.28 13.50
CA ASN A 388 1.98 20.73 12.11
C ASN A 388 3.40 20.57 11.57
N ASP A 389 4.38 20.35 12.43
CA ASP A 389 5.76 20.07 12.06
C ASP A 389 6.01 18.57 11.81
N GLY A 390 5.01 17.72 12.05
CA GLY A 390 5.11 16.27 11.87
C GLY A 390 5.25 15.78 10.42
N GLY A 391 5.19 16.68 9.44
CA GLY A 391 5.59 16.41 8.06
C GLY A 391 6.96 16.98 7.69
N ASN A 392 7.61 17.72 8.60
CA ASN A 392 8.88 18.37 8.30
C ASN A 392 10.04 17.40 8.47
N GLN A 393 10.64 17.04 7.34
CA GLN A 393 11.79 16.14 7.26
C GLN A 393 12.94 16.54 8.22
N GLU A 394 13.15 17.82 8.50
CA GLU A 394 14.24 18.25 9.40
C GLU A 394 14.15 17.62 10.80
N TYR A 395 12.94 17.37 11.29
CA TYR A 395 12.68 16.78 12.61
C TYR A 395 12.64 15.26 12.63
N LEU A 396 12.62 14.61 11.45
CA LEU A 396 12.35 13.17 11.31
C LEU A 396 13.55 12.39 10.74
N VAL A 397 14.67 13.06 10.45
CA VAL A 397 15.86 12.45 9.81
C VAL A 397 16.66 11.53 10.73
N ASP A 398 16.39 11.57 12.03
CA ASP A 398 17.00 10.78 13.08
C ASP A 398 15.97 9.95 13.88
N ASP A 399 14.73 9.85 13.41
CA ASP A 399 13.81 8.80 13.87
C ASP A 399 14.37 7.40 13.52
N PRO A 400 14.84 7.12 12.28
CA PRO A 400 15.34 5.80 11.94
C PRO A 400 16.76 5.57 12.46
N PHE A 401 17.09 4.30 12.72
CA PHE A 401 18.47 3.86 13.00
C PHE A 401 19.17 3.41 11.70
N PRO A 402 20.47 3.71 11.51
CA PRO A 402 21.29 4.55 12.36
C PRO A 402 21.02 6.06 12.20
N GLY A 403 20.28 6.46 11.17
CA GLY A 403 19.79 7.82 10.98
C GLY A 403 20.90 8.87 10.82
N SER A 404 20.51 10.14 10.86
CA SER A 404 21.44 11.26 10.66
C SER A 404 22.48 11.44 11.79
N GLU A 405 22.22 10.90 12.99
CA GLU A 405 23.14 10.93 14.13
C GLU A 405 24.02 9.67 14.26
N ASN A 406 23.88 8.71 13.34
CA ASN A 406 24.63 7.46 13.31
C ASN A 406 24.52 6.63 14.62
N VAL A 407 23.30 6.49 15.13
CA VAL A 407 22.98 5.74 16.34
C VAL A 407 22.98 4.25 16.02
N THR A 408 24.07 3.58 16.41
CA THR A 408 24.32 2.17 16.04
C THR A 408 24.00 1.17 17.14
N GLU A 409 23.46 1.62 18.27
CA GLU A 409 23.08 0.76 19.39
C GLU A 409 21.76 1.23 19.99
N PHE A 410 20.92 0.28 20.42
CA PHE A 410 19.66 0.57 21.08
C PHE A 410 19.44 -0.36 22.28
N TYR A 411 19.11 0.24 23.42
CA TYR A 411 18.93 -0.43 24.71
C TYR A 411 17.53 -0.20 25.30
N GLY A 412 16.64 0.42 24.52
CA GLY A 412 15.42 1.07 25.02
C GLY A 412 14.15 0.25 24.89
N PHE A 413 14.22 -1.07 24.69
CA PHE A 413 13.01 -1.91 24.68
C PHE A 413 12.42 -2.00 26.08
N LYS A 414 11.61 -0.99 26.44
CA LYS A 414 10.96 -0.84 27.72
C LYS A 414 9.47 -0.68 27.53
N SER A 415 8.69 -1.51 28.21
CA SER A 415 7.23 -1.38 28.21
C SER A 415 6.79 -0.05 28.85
N TRP A 416 5.53 0.34 28.66
CA TRP A 416 4.89 1.46 29.35
C TRP A 416 4.91 1.29 30.88
N SER A 417 4.85 0.05 31.37
CA SER A 417 5.04 -0.25 32.80
C SER A 417 6.50 -0.13 33.29
N GLY A 418 7.44 0.21 32.41
CA GLY A 418 8.87 0.31 32.70
C GLY A 418 9.62 -1.03 32.76
N LEU A 419 9.03 -2.13 32.29
CA LEU A 419 9.71 -3.41 32.21
C LEU A 419 10.74 -3.35 31.08
N ASP A 420 12.02 -3.55 31.41
CA ASP A 420 13.08 -3.75 30.43
C ASP A 420 13.01 -5.19 29.89
N LEU A 421 12.90 -5.32 28.57
CA LEU A 421 12.76 -6.60 27.89
C LEU A 421 14.10 -7.38 27.84
N GLY A 422 15.21 -6.74 28.19
CA GLY A 422 16.55 -7.35 28.22
C GLY A 422 17.13 -7.64 26.83
N ILE A 423 16.50 -7.10 25.78
CA ILE A 423 16.96 -7.17 24.40
C ILE A 423 17.68 -5.86 24.10
N ASN A 424 18.81 -5.94 23.38
CA ASN A 424 19.54 -4.77 22.93
C ASN A 424 19.93 -5.00 21.47
N LEU A 425 20.04 -3.93 20.70
CA LEU A 425 20.59 -3.96 19.35
C LEU A 425 21.99 -3.36 19.39
N TYR A 426 22.95 -4.01 18.75
CA TYR A 426 24.33 -3.53 18.61
C TYR A 426 24.75 -3.53 17.15
N GLY A 427 25.61 -2.56 16.79
CA GLY A 427 26.18 -2.46 15.45
C GLY A 427 25.12 -2.29 14.36
N ILE A 428 24.03 -1.57 14.65
CA ILE A 428 23.00 -1.24 13.66
C ILE A 428 23.69 -0.47 12.53
N MET A 429 23.60 -0.98 11.32
CA MET A 429 24.12 -0.32 10.13
C MET A 429 23.24 -0.62 8.92
N GLU A 430 23.37 0.24 7.91
CA GLU A 430 22.74 0.05 6.60
C GLU A 430 23.81 -0.28 5.56
N GLU A 431 23.60 -1.32 4.77
CA GLU A 431 24.42 -1.68 3.60
C GLU A 431 23.53 -2.22 2.49
N ASN A 432 23.67 -1.70 1.27
CA ASN A 432 22.85 -2.07 0.10
C ASN A 432 21.33 -1.98 0.38
N LYS A 433 20.89 -0.94 1.11
CA LYS A 433 19.50 -0.72 1.58
C LYS A 433 19.01 -1.74 2.62
N ASN A 434 19.79 -2.73 3.00
CA ASN A 434 19.47 -3.65 4.08
C ASN A 434 19.93 -3.06 5.41
N ILE A 435 19.15 -3.28 6.45
CA ILE A 435 19.55 -3.00 7.83
C ILE A 435 20.08 -4.29 8.43
N CYS A 436 21.17 -4.20 9.19
CA CYS A 436 21.65 -5.32 9.99
C CYS A 436 22.13 -4.90 11.36
N PHE A 437 21.99 -5.80 12.32
CA PHE A 437 22.41 -5.61 13.72
C PHE A 437 22.63 -6.96 14.40
N THR A 438 23.16 -6.95 15.61
CA THR A 438 23.22 -8.13 16.48
C THR A 438 22.53 -7.86 17.81
N THR A 439 21.97 -8.92 18.42
CA THR A 439 21.45 -8.87 19.79
C THR A 439 22.48 -9.31 20.83
N LYS A 440 23.69 -9.70 20.38
CA LYS A 440 24.77 -10.22 21.24
C LYS A 440 25.85 -9.18 21.45
N LYS A 441 26.02 -8.78 22.70
CA LYS A 441 27.10 -7.86 23.10
C LYS A 441 28.47 -8.41 22.68
N GLY A 442 29.25 -7.59 21.97
CA GLY A 442 30.61 -7.92 21.54
C GLY A 442 30.71 -8.68 20.21
N VAL A 443 29.59 -9.05 19.59
CA VAL A 443 29.58 -9.52 18.19
C VAL A 443 29.71 -8.31 17.27
N LYS A 444 30.63 -8.38 16.31
CA LYS A 444 30.87 -7.30 15.36
C LYS A 444 29.99 -7.48 14.12
N VAL A 445 29.14 -6.50 13.85
CA VAL A 445 28.43 -6.40 12.57
C VAL A 445 29.38 -5.77 11.55
N THR A 446 29.55 -6.41 10.39
CA THR A 446 30.50 -5.95 9.35
C THR A 446 29.90 -5.89 7.96
N THR A 447 28.76 -6.54 7.76
CA THR A 447 28.04 -6.57 6.50
C THR A 447 26.58 -6.88 6.78
N CYS A 448 25.70 -6.32 5.96
CA CYS A 448 24.28 -6.68 5.90
C CYS A 448 24.02 -7.70 4.79
N ASP A 449 25.05 -8.42 4.32
CA ASP A 449 24.88 -9.58 3.48
C ASP A 449 23.90 -10.54 4.16
N VAL A 450 22.70 -10.62 3.60
CA VAL A 450 21.81 -11.74 3.87
C VAL A 450 22.63 -12.96 3.44
N LYS A 451 22.88 -13.91 4.35
CA LYS A 451 23.32 -15.24 3.92
C LYS A 451 22.21 -15.74 3.01
N LYS A 452 22.37 -15.54 1.70
CA LYS A 452 21.42 -15.99 0.70
C LYS A 452 21.33 -17.50 0.89
N ASP A 453 20.25 -17.93 1.51
CA ASP A 453 19.96 -19.35 1.56
C ASP A 453 19.90 -19.82 0.13
N ALA A 454 20.72 -20.82 -0.18
CA ALA A 454 20.86 -21.31 -1.53
C ALA A 454 19.52 -21.92 -1.94
N PHE A 455 18.71 -21.16 -2.66
CA PHE A 455 17.54 -21.70 -3.32
C PHE A 455 17.99 -22.36 -4.63
N LYS A 456 17.26 -23.39 -5.05
CA LYS A 456 17.53 -24.12 -6.29
C LYS A 456 16.35 -23.98 -7.22
N ILE A 457 16.63 -23.60 -8.46
CA ILE A 457 15.64 -23.60 -9.54
C ILE A 457 15.76 -24.93 -10.27
N TYR A 458 14.66 -25.68 -10.32
CA TYR A 458 14.45 -26.84 -11.15
C TYR A 458 13.56 -26.42 -12.32
N GLY A 459 13.98 -26.72 -13.55
CA GLY A 459 13.37 -26.20 -14.78
C GLY A 459 14.09 -24.97 -15.33
N SER A 460 13.53 -24.37 -16.37
CA SER A 460 14.12 -23.19 -17.03
C SER A 460 13.24 -21.96 -16.85
N LEU A 461 13.83 -20.85 -16.41
CA LEU A 461 13.17 -19.54 -16.39
C LEU A 461 12.94 -18.98 -17.80
N GLN A 462 13.63 -19.51 -18.82
CA GLN A 462 13.46 -19.10 -20.21
C GLN A 462 12.98 -20.31 -21.01
N GLN A 463 11.76 -20.23 -21.55
CA GLN A 463 11.17 -21.34 -22.29
C GLN A 463 10.59 -20.88 -23.61
N THR A 464 10.67 -21.75 -24.61
CA THR A 464 9.91 -21.62 -25.85
C THR A 464 8.78 -22.63 -25.81
N VAL A 465 7.53 -22.16 -25.96
CA VAL A 465 6.34 -22.99 -25.77
C VAL A 465 5.33 -22.69 -26.88
N GLU A 466 4.64 -23.71 -27.40
CA GLU A 466 3.57 -23.49 -28.38
C GLU A 466 2.26 -23.05 -27.69
N GLU A 467 1.42 -22.31 -28.42
CA GLU A 467 0.00 -22.16 -28.08
C GLU A 467 -0.65 -23.53 -27.80
N ASP A 468 -1.52 -23.61 -26.78
CA ASP A 468 -2.21 -24.84 -26.36
C ASP A 468 -1.28 -25.92 -25.78
N ALA A 469 -0.01 -25.59 -25.51
CA ALA A 469 0.95 -26.46 -24.84
C ALA A 469 1.23 -25.99 -23.41
N SER A 470 1.56 -26.94 -22.53
CA SER A 470 2.01 -26.64 -21.18
C SER A 470 3.47 -26.20 -21.18
N ILE A 471 3.81 -25.25 -20.31
CA ILE A 471 5.22 -24.97 -20.01
C ILE A 471 5.81 -26.12 -19.20
N GLU A 472 7.13 -26.30 -19.26
CA GLU A 472 7.82 -27.16 -18.32
C GLU A 472 7.70 -26.54 -16.91
N PRO A 473 7.26 -27.30 -15.89
CA PRO A 473 7.16 -26.78 -14.54
C PRO A 473 8.49 -26.19 -14.04
N ILE A 474 8.42 -25.02 -13.43
CA ILE A 474 9.54 -24.41 -12.75
C ILE A 474 9.28 -24.58 -11.26
N THR A 475 10.09 -25.38 -10.57
CA THR A 475 10.03 -25.52 -9.12
C THR A 475 11.24 -24.85 -8.51
N ILE A 476 11.02 -23.97 -7.54
CA ILE A 476 12.07 -23.25 -6.83
C ILE A 476 11.99 -23.70 -5.38
N SER A 477 13.04 -24.33 -4.85
CA SER A 477 13.11 -24.77 -3.44
C SER A 477 14.01 -23.85 -2.64
N GLY A 478 13.69 -23.61 -1.36
CA GLY A 478 14.36 -22.63 -0.50
C GLY A 478 13.77 -21.22 -0.64
N VAL A 479 12.51 -21.12 -1.09
CA VAL A 479 11.77 -19.85 -1.20
C VAL A 479 11.15 -19.52 0.15
N LYS A 480 11.73 -18.53 0.83
CA LYS A 480 11.29 -17.99 2.13
C LYS A 480 10.43 -16.74 2.01
N SER A 481 10.48 -16.08 0.85
CA SER A 481 9.56 -15.00 0.48
C SER A 481 9.41 -14.97 -1.03
N TYR A 482 8.19 -14.64 -1.47
CA TYR A 482 7.81 -14.59 -2.87
C TYR A 482 6.89 -13.39 -3.12
N VAL A 483 7.23 -12.59 -4.13
CA VAL A 483 6.38 -11.53 -4.66
C VAL A 483 6.29 -11.69 -6.17
N ARG A 484 5.08 -11.59 -6.71
CA ARG A 484 4.87 -11.47 -8.15
C ARG A 484 4.87 -9.99 -8.53
N ASN A 485 5.93 -9.52 -9.19
CA ASN A 485 6.12 -8.10 -9.45
C ASN A 485 5.32 -7.59 -10.66
N SER A 486 4.93 -8.50 -11.56
CA SER A 486 4.16 -8.15 -12.76
C SER A 486 3.12 -9.23 -13.09
N TRP A 487 2.17 -8.89 -13.96
CA TRP A 487 1.09 -9.80 -14.38
C TRP A 487 1.02 -9.94 -15.91
N MET A 488 2.17 -9.83 -16.58
CA MET A 488 2.28 -9.85 -18.03
C MET A 488 2.03 -11.25 -18.62
N ILE A 489 2.21 -12.30 -17.82
CA ILE A 489 1.88 -13.69 -18.16
C ILE A 489 0.71 -14.15 -17.29
N TYR A 490 -0.46 -13.56 -17.53
CA TYR A 490 -1.68 -13.76 -16.72
C TYR A 490 -2.12 -15.23 -16.55
N PHE A 491 -1.66 -16.14 -17.42
CA PHE A 491 -2.01 -17.56 -17.41
C PHE A 491 -1.04 -18.45 -16.62
N LEU A 492 -0.03 -17.89 -15.93
CA LEU A 492 0.79 -18.66 -15.00
C LEU A 492 -0.02 -19.07 -13.77
N ASN A 493 -0.02 -20.37 -13.48
CA ASN A 493 -0.44 -20.94 -12.21
C ASN A 493 0.77 -21.00 -11.29
N ILE A 494 0.68 -20.33 -10.15
CA ILE A 494 1.78 -20.22 -9.20
C ILE A 494 1.31 -20.75 -7.85
N ASP A 495 2.04 -21.74 -7.36
CA ASP A 495 1.79 -22.41 -6.09
C ASP A 495 2.97 -22.17 -5.16
N TYR A 496 2.80 -21.26 -4.20
CA TYR A 496 3.78 -20.97 -3.17
C TYR A 496 3.40 -21.69 -1.88
N ASN A 497 4.23 -22.65 -1.46
CA ASN A 497 4.11 -23.34 -0.19
C ASN A 497 5.22 -22.88 0.75
N GLU A 498 4.85 -22.00 1.68
CA GLU A 498 5.76 -21.43 2.67
C GLU A 498 6.32 -22.48 3.65
N SER A 499 5.52 -23.48 4.03
CA SER A 499 5.96 -24.52 4.98
C SER A 499 7.01 -25.47 4.38
N GLU A 500 6.92 -25.71 3.07
CA GLU A 500 7.88 -26.52 2.32
C GLU A 500 9.01 -25.66 1.72
N GLU A 501 8.94 -24.33 1.86
CA GLU A 501 9.81 -23.35 1.21
C GLU A 501 9.90 -23.58 -0.32
N THR A 502 8.78 -23.84 -0.98
CA THR A 502 8.74 -24.13 -2.42
C THR A 502 7.82 -23.21 -3.20
N LEU A 503 8.25 -22.76 -4.38
CA LEU A 503 7.42 -22.07 -5.38
C LEU A 503 7.36 -22.92 -6.64
N THR A 504 6.16 -23.30 -7.09
CA THR A 504 5.96 -24.05 -8.33
C THR A 504 5.18 -23.20 -9.33
N ILE A 505 5.78 -22.95 -10.50
CA ILE A 505 5.17 -22.23 -11.61
C ILE A 505 4.83 -23.26 -12.69
N THR A 506 3.55 -23.35 -13.01
CA THR A 506 3.02 -24.16 -14.11
C THR A 506 2.11 -23.31 -14.98
N SER A 507 1.79 -23.79 -16.16
CA SER A 507 0.85 -23.12 -17.05
C SER A 507 0.49 -24.02 -18.22
N THR A 508 -0.69 -23.80 -18.79
CA THR A 508 -0.98 -24.15 -20.18
C THR A 508 -1.22 -22.88 -20.96
N VAL A 509 -0.42 -22.64 -22.01
CA VAL A 509 -0.52 -21.43 -22.83
C VAL A 509 -1.88 -21.43 -23.52
N PRO A 510 -2.75 -20.45 -23.27
CA PRO A 510 -4.04 -20.41 -23.95
C PRO A 510 -3.87 -20.36 -25.47
N LYS A 511 -4.71 -21.09 -26.20
CA LYS A 511 -4.68 -21.18 -27.67
C LYS A 511 -4.75 -19.83 -28.41
N TYR A 512 -5.21 -18.78 -27.74
CA TYR A 512 -5.34 -17.42 -28.26
C TYR A 512 -4.20 -16.49 -27.81
N THR A 513 -3.14 -17.03 -27.21
CA THR A 513 -1.97 -16.25 -26.78
C THR A 513 -1.18 -15.81 -28.00
N ASN A 514 -0.86 -14.52 -28.09
CA ASN A 514 -0.10 -14.02 -29.25
C ASN A 514 1.30 -14.61 -29.25
N PRO A 515 1.85 -15.04 -30.40
CA PRO A 515 3.21 -15.53 -30.48
C PRO A 515 4.21 -14.37 -30.32
N VAL A 516 4.64 -14.13 -29.09
CA VAL A 516 5.65 -13.13 -28.70
C VAL A 516 6.43 -13.64 -27.50
N VAL A 517 7.52 -12.95 -27.17
CA VAL A 517 8.22 -13.16 -25.90
C VAL A 517 7.51 -12.39 -24.81
N TYR A 518 6.93 -13.10 -23.87
CA TYR A 518 6.39 -12.54 -22.64
C TYR A 518 7.43 -12.63 -21.52
N LYS A 519 7.44 -11.65 -20.62
CA LYS A 519 8.34 -11.61 -19.47
C LYS A 519 7.52 -11.35 -18.21
N GLU A 520 7.75 -12.16 -17.18
CA GLU A 520 7.16 -12.00 -15.86
C GLU A 520 8.25 -11.84 -14.82
N SER A 521 8.18 -10.80 -14.01
CA SER A 521 9.12 -10.52 -12.92
C SER A 521 8.60 -11.02 -11.58
N PHE A 522 9.49 -11.58 -10.77
CA PHE A 522 9.23 -12.08 -9.42
C PHE A 522 10.33 -11.62 -8.48
N THR A 523 10.01 -11.33 -7.23
CA THR A 523 10.99 -11.17 -6.16
C THR A 523 11.00 -12.44 -5.32
N ILE A 524 12.13 -13.13 -5.23
CA ILE A 524 12.31 -14.36 -4.47
C ILE A 524 13.43 -14.13 -3.47
N ASN A 525 13.14 -14.25 -2.18
CA ASN A 525 14.09 -13.98 -1.10
C ASN A 525 14.80 -12.61 -1.29
N GLY A 526 14.03 -11.59 -1.66
CA GLY A 526 14.51 -10.21 -1.87
C GLY A 526 15.20 -9.93 -3.22
N GLU A 527 15.42 -10.93 -4.06
CA GLU A 527 16.09 -10.78 -5.37
C GLU A 527 15.11 -10.91 -6.53
N VAL A 528 15.28 -10.08 -7.56
CA VAL A 528 14.39 -10.07 -8.73
C VAL A 528 14.82 -11.10 -9.76
N TYR A 529 13.90 -11.98 -10.14
CA TYR A 529 14.02 -12.97 -11.19
C TYR A 529 12.99 -12.73 -12.28
N GLU A 530 13.31 -13.11 -13.51
CA GLU A 530 12.40 -12.99 -14.66
C GLU A 530 12.16 -14.37 -15.27
N VAL A 531 10.89 -14.75 -15.44
CA VAL A 531 10.48 -15.84 -16.34
C VAL A 531 10.17 -15.24 -17.70
N SER A 532 10.80 -15.78 -18.73
CA SER A 532 10.58 -15.39 -20.12
C SER A 532 9.96 -16.57 -20.88
N LEU A 533 8.78 -16.37 -21.46
CA LEU A 533 8.10 -17.34 -22.32
C LEU A 533 8.06 -16.82 -23.76
N ASP A 534 8.86 -17.43 -24.62
CA ASP A 534 8.79 -17.25 -26.08
C ASP A 534 7.67 -18.13 -26.65
N VAL A 535 6.47 -17.55 -26.76
CA VAL A 535 5.30 -18.27 -27.26
C VAL A 535 5.37 -18.39 -28.78
N LYS A 536 5.29 -19.61 -29.29
CA LYS A 536 5.21 -19.92 -30.72
C LYS A 536 3.80 -20.35 -31.08
N LYS A 537 3.44 -20.13 -32.34
CA LYS A 537 2.19 -20.63 -32.88
C LYS A 537 2.24 -22.15 -33.01
N SER A 538 1.19 -22.88 -32.61
CA SER A 538 1.22 -24.33 -32.77
C SER A 538 1.19 -24.72 -34.24
N ASN A 539 2.15 -25.55 -34.65
CA ASN A 539 2.26 -26.08 -36.02
C ASN A 539 1.46 -27.38 -36.22
N ARG A 540 0.52 -27.72 -35.32
CA ARG A 540 -0.34 -28.90 -35.48
C ARG A 540 -1.33 -28.74 -36.63
N VAL A 541 -0.84 -29.04 -37.83
CA VAL A 541 -1.63 -29.35 -39.01
C VAL A 541 -2.44 -30.62 -38.71
N LEU A 542 -3.77 -30.54 -38.77
CA LEU A 542 -4.62 -31.72 -38.94
C LEU A 542 -4.15 -32.45 -40.22
N THR A 543 -3.53 -33.62 -40.07
CA THR A 543 -2.94 -34.35 -41.18
C THR A 543 -4.01 -34.80 -42.20
N ARG A 544 -3.85 -34.36 -43.44
CA ARG A 544 -4.13 -35.17 -44.64
C ARG A 544 -2.80 -35.40 -45.37
N PRO A 545 -2.60 -36.55 -46.06
CA PRO A 545 -1.26 -37.07 -46.31
C PRO A 545 -0.61 -36.49 -47.58
N SER A 546 0.73 -36.38 -47.48
CA SER A 546 1.77 -36.45 -48.53
C SER A 546 2.13 -35.18 -49.32
N ILE A 547 3.35 -34.66 -49.17
CA ILE A 547 4.55 -34.92 -50.02
C ILE A 547 5.72 -34.02 -49.55
N VAL A 548 6.90 -34.63 -49.55
CA VAL A 548 8.26 -34.17 -49.15
C VAL A 548 8.82 -33.09 -50.10
N VAL A 549 9.73 -32.20 -49.64
CA VAL A 549 11.16 -32.05 -50.06
C VAL A 549 11.87 -30.89 -49.29
N ASP A 550 12.93 -31.26 -48.56
CA ASP A 550 14.25 -30.68 -48.18
C ASP A 550 14.39 -29.24 -47.62
N GLU A 551 14.81 -29.07 -46.36
CA GLU A 551 16.19 -28.98 -45.80
C GLU A 551 16.98 -27.70 -46.18
N PHE A 552 17.37 -26.90 -45.17
CA PHE A 552 18.77 -26.50 -44.91
C PHE A 552 18.93 -25.82 -43.53
N SER A 553 19.97 -26.24 -42.81
CA SER A 553 20.55 -25.69 -41.57
C SER A 553 21.30 -24.36 -41.85
N THR A 554 21.90 -23.57 -40.94
CA THR A 554 22.49 -23.70 -39.59
C THR A 554 22.84 -22.27 -39.11
N ASN A 555 22.82 -22.04 -37.79
CA ASN A 555 23.60 -21.11 -36.92
C ASN A 555 24.49 -19.98 -37.51
N GLU A 556 24.52 -18.78 -36.91
CA GLU A 556 25.43 -18.36 -35.80
C GLU A 556 25.39 -16.82 -35.55
N ASP A 557 25.37 -16.44 -34.25
CA ASP A 557 25.97 -15.31 -33.52
C ASP A 557 25.76 -13.79 -33.82
N VAL A 558 25.22 -13.14 -32.77
CA VAL A 558 25.56 -11.86 -32.08
C VAL A 558 26.00 -10.62 -32.88
N THR A 559 25.31 -9.49 -32.67
CA THR A 559 25.92 -8.13 -32.73
C THR A 559 25.22 -7.14 -31.80
N ALA A 560 25.99 -6.21 -31.23
CA ALA A 560 25.65 -5.31 -30.14
C ALA A 560 24.95 -3.97 -30.54
N LEU A 561 24.20 -3.41 -29.56
CA LEU A 561 23.82 -2.01 -29.27
C LEU A 561 23.61 -0.99 -30.41
N SER A 562 22.42 -0.37 -30.49
CA SER A 562 22.31 1.06 -30.86
C SER A 562 21.02 1.75 -30.34
N ALA A 563 21.05 3.08 -30.37
CA ALA A 563 20.33 4.06 -29.56
C ALA A 563 18.81 4.22 -29.82
N ILE A 564 18.08 4.55 -28.76
CA ILE A 564 16.66 4.95 -28.79
C ILE A 564 16.53 6.26 -29.56
N THR A 565 15.97 6.18 -30.77
CA THR A 565 15.49 7.34 -31.52
C THR A 565 13.99 7.42 -31.29
N THR A 566 13.49 8.55 -30.79
CA THR A 566 12.06 8.76 -30.54
C THR A 566 11.29 8.85 -31.86
N PHE A 567 10.48 7.83 -32.17
CA PHE A 567 9.58 7.83 -33.32
C PHE A 567 8.27 8.56 -32.97
N ASN A 568 7.96 9.64 -33.68
CA ASN A 568 6.65 10.28 -33.59
C ASN A 568 5.69 9.59 -34.56
N VAL A 569 4.76 8.77 -34.03
CA VAL A 569 3.63 8.22 -34.78
C VAL A 569 2.36 9.00 -34.44
N GLU A 570 1.66 9.44 -35.49
CA GLU A 570 0.40 10.18 -35.40
C GLU A 570 -0.74 9.37 -36.02
N LEU A 571 -1.91 9.36 -35.36
CA LEU A 571 -3.13 8.72 -35.82
C LEU A 571 -4.20 9.77 -36.04
N ARG A 572 -4.75 9.87 -37.25
CA ARG A 572 -5.85 10.79 -37.58
C ARG A 572 -7.06 10.00 -38.05
N LEU A 573 -8.15 10.05 -37.30
CA LEU A 573 -9.43 9.48 -37.72
C LEU A 573 -10.31 10.60 -38.31
N GLN A 574 -10.69 10.48 -39.58
CA GLN A 574 -11.71 11.32 -40.20
C GLN A 574 -12.87 10.46 -40.67
N ASN A 575 -14.05 10.66 -40.07
CA ASN A 575 -15.22 9.80 -40.23
C ASN A 575 -14.88 8.33 -39.94
N ASP A 576 -14.91 7.50 -40.97
CA ASP A 576 -14.63 6.06 -40.97
C ASP A 576 -13.24 5.72 -41.52
N ASN A 577 -12.38 6.69 -41.86
CA ASN A 577 -11.03 6.43 -42.35
C ASN A 577 -9.96 6.84 -41.33
N LEU A 578 -9.22 5.85 -40.86
CA LEU A 578 -8.04 6.04 -40.01
C LEU A 578 -6.81 6.21 -40.90
N GLN A 579 -6.09 7.31 -40.72
CA GLN A 579 -4.78 7.55 -41.31
C GLN A 579 -3.70 7.41 -40.23
N VAL A 580 -2.73 6.56 -40.49
CA VAL A 580 -1.52 6.37 -39.69
C VAL A 580 -0.40 7.14 -40.37
N PHE A 581 0.27 8.04 -39.66
CA PHE A 581 1.51 8.69 -40.10
C PHE A 581 2.64 8.23 -39.19
N ALA A 582 3.69 7.67 -39.78
CA ALA A 582 4.84 7.16 -39.04
C ALA A 582 6.11 7.46 -39.84
N SER A 583 7.07 8.18 -39.27
CA SER A 583 8.32 8.51 -39.97
C SER A 583 9.16 7.27 -40.29
N GLY A 584 9.91 7.33 -41.40
CA GLY A 584 10.85 6.28 -41.82
C GLY A 584 10.26 5.23 -42.77
N ASP A 585 11.11 4.66 -43.63
CA ASP A 585 10.72 3.72 -44.70
C ASP A 585 10.75 2.24 -44.27
N SER A 586 11.03 1.99 -43.00
CA SER A 586 11.03 0.65 -42.40
C SER A 586 9.64 0.02 -42.34
N ARG A 587 9.58 -1.31 -42.36
CA ARG A 587 8.35 -2.09 -42.31
C ARG A 587 7.65 -1.92 -40.96
N LYS A 588 6.43 -1.42 -41.00
CA LYS A 588 5.57 -1.18 -39.84
C LYS A 588 4.32 -2.05 -39.93
N ASN A 589 3.70 -2.33 -38.80
CA ASN A 589 2.40 -2.97 -38.71
C ASN A 589 1.41 -2.00 -38.09
N VAL A 590 0.24 -1.85 -38.69
CA VAL A 590 -0.94 -1.33 -38.00
C VAL A 590 -1.86 -2.51 -37.68
N ALA A 591 -2.29 -2.62 -36.44
CA ALA A 591 -3.27 -3.59 -35.98
C ALA A 591 -4.40 -2.85 -35.25
N ILE A 592 -5.63 -3.28 -35.47
CA ILE A 592 -6.82 -2.72 -34.83
C ILE A 592 -7.53 -3.85 -34.10
N PHE A 593 -7.86 -3.61 -32.85
CA PHE A 593 -8.50 -4.57 -31.97
C PHE A 593 -9.86 -4.03 -31.52
N ASP A 594 -10.82 -4.91 -31.27
CA ASP A 594 -11.98 -4.54 -30.48
C ASP A 594 -11.62 -4.43 -28.99
N MET A 595 -12.53 -3.92 -28.16
CA MET A 595 -12.29 -3.75 -26.72
C MET A 595 -12.24 -5.07 -25.94
N GLN A 596 -12.58 -6.18 -26.59
CA GLN A 596 -12.39 -7.53 -26.05
C GLN A 596 -11.00 -8.09 -26.39
N GLY A 597 -10.16 -7.31 -27.09
CA GLY A 597 -8.79 -7.66 -27.44
C GLY A 597 -8.66 -8.47 -28.73
N ASN A 598 -9.75 -8.71 -29.46
CA ASN A 598 -9.68 -9.45 -30.73
C ASN A 598 -9.13 -8.55 -31.82
N LYS A 599 -8.13 -9.03 -32.57
CA LYS A 599 -7.60 -8.30 -33.73
C LYS A 599 -8.65 -8.32 -34.85
N VAL A 600 -9.31 -7.19 -35.07
CA VAL A 600 -10.33 -7.02 -36.10
C VAL A 600 -9.76 -6.55 -37.44
N TYR A 601 -8.55 -5.97 -37.43
CA TYR A 601 -7.82 -5.61 -38.64
C TYR A 601 -6.31 -5.66 -38.38
N GLY A 602 -5.53 -5.94 -39.42
CA GLY A 602 -4.12 -5.56 -39.40
C GLY A 602 -3.45 -5.71 -40.74
N ALA A 603 -2.48 -4.84 -40.98
CA ALA A 603 -1.73 -4.79 -42.21
C ALA A 603 -0.30 -4.32 -41.93
N ASP A 604 0.64 -4.86 -42.69
CA ASP A 604 1.97 -4.28 -42.77
C ASP A 604 1.98 -3.20 -43.84
N PHE A 605 2.74 -2.15 -43.59
CA PHE A 605 2.95 -1.06 -44.54
C PHE A 605 4.40 -0.59 -44.52
N ASN A 606 4.86 -0.13 -45.68
CA ASN A 606 6.15 0.51 -45.86
C ASN A 606 5.92 1.97 -46.27
N GLY A 607 6.80 2.87 -45.82
CA GLY A 607 6.69 4.31 -46.07
C GLY A 607 6.01 5.07 -44.93
N THR A 608 5.75 6.35 -45.16
CA THR A 608 5.45 7.30 -44.07
C THR A 608 3.98 7.39 -43.65
N SER A 609 3.07 6.72 -44.36
CA SER A 609 1.66 6.72 -44.01
C SER A 609 0.89 5.49 -44.51
N TYR A 610 -0.23 5.18 -43.84
CA TYR A 610 -1.14 4.10 -44.22
C TYR A 610 -2.58 4.40 -43.83
N GLY A 611 -3.52 4.12 -44.73
CA GLY A 611 -4.95 4.35 -44.52
C GLY A 611 -5.73 3.06 -44.28
N VAL A 612 -6.64 3.07 -43.31
CA VAL A 612 -7.56 1.98 -42.99
C VAL A 612 -9.00 2.48 -43.04
N ASN A 613 -9.84 1.81 -43.84
CA ASN A 613 -11.28 2.05 -43.84
C ASN A 613 -11.96 1.20 -42.75
N LEU A 614 -12.68 1.86 -41.86
CA LEU A 614 -13.34 1.32 -40.68
C LEU A 614 -14.87 1.42 -40.75
N ALA A 615 -15.46 1.59 -41.93
CA ALA A 615 -16.90 1.73 -42.10
C ALA A 615 -17.70 0.57 -41.47
N SER A 616 -17.14 -0.65 -41.51
CA SER A 616 -17.73 -1.86 -40.90
C SER A 616 -17.72 -1.85 -39.37
N PHE A 617 -17.04 -0.89 -38.73
CA PHE A 617 -16.92 -0.75 -37.29
C PHE A 617 -17.60 0.51 -36.74
N LYS A 618 -18.55 1.09 -37.47
CA LYS A 618 -19.31 2.26 -37.03
C LYS A 618 -19.93 2.06 -35.63
N ASN A 619 -19.85 3.09 -34.80
CA ASN A 619 -20.26 3.12 -33.39
C ASN A 619 -19.50 2.13 -32.47
N LYS A 620 -18.37 1.57 -32.92
CA LYS A 620 -17.51 0.74 -32.07
C LYS A 620 -16.30 1.53 -31.61
N VAL A 621 -15.83 1.16 -30.42
CA VAL A 621 -14.56 1.61 -29.89
C VAL A 621 -13.52 0.54 -30.19
N LEU A 622 -12.39 0.96 -30.73
CA LEU A 622 -11.32 0.08 -31.20
C LEU A 622 -9.98 0.56 -30.64
N LEU A 623 -9.06 -0.37 -30.44
CA LEU A 623 -7.67 -0.08 -30.08
C LEU A 623 -6.80 -0.18 -31.32
N VAL A 624 -6.15 0.90 -31.73
CA VAL A 624 -5.18 0.91 -32.83
C VAL A 624 -3.78 0.78 -32.23
N ARG A 625 -3.00 -0.15 -32.76
CA ARG A 625 -1.60 -0.37 -32.42
C ARG A 625 -0.74 -0.20 -33.67
N VAL A 626 0.33 0.57 -33.56
CA VAL A 626 1.36 0.68 -34.59
C VAL A 626 2.67 0.17 -34.03
N THR A 627 3.28 -0.81 -34.69
CA THR A 627 4.54 -1.42 -34.26
C THR A 627 5.56 -1.45 -35.40
N GLU A 628 6.85 -1.40 -35.06
CA GLU A 628 7.96 -1.58 -36.00
C GLU A 628 8.90 -2.65 -35.45
N ASN A 629 9.17 -3.70 -36.22
CA ASN A 629 10.01 -4.84 -35.79
C ASN A 629 9.63 -5.42 -34.41
N GLY A 630 8.33 -5.47 -34.10
CA GLY A 630 7.81 -5.97 -32.83
C GLY A 630 7.83 -4.96 -31.67
N ILE A 631 8.43 -3.77 -31.85
CA ILE A 631 8.44 -2.70 -30.87
C ILE A 631 7.18 -1.85 -31.03
N LEU A 632 6.49 -1.60 -29.93
CA LEU A 632 5.31 -0.73 -29.90
C LEU A 632 5.74 0.73 -30.13
N LEU A 633 5.26 1.34 -31.21
CA LEU A 633 5.48 2.76 -31.48
C LEU A 633 4.33 3.64 -30.97
N LYS A 634 3.09 3.15 -31.08
CA LYS A 634 1.89 3.90 -30.66
C LYS A 634 0.73 2.96 -30.38
N GLN A 635 -0.06 3.29 -29.36
CA GLN A 635 -1.34 2.65 -29.10
C GLN A 635 -2.37 3.71 -28.72
N ASN A 636 -3.48 3.78 -29.45
CA ASN A 636 -4.58 4.69 -29.14
C ASN A 636 -5.92 3.97 -29.23
N ARG A 637 -6.82 4.31 -28.32
CA ARG A 637 -8.24 3.99 -28.44
C ARG A 637 -8.91 5.00 -29.37
N ILE A 638 -9.71 4.53 -30.34
CA ILE A 638 -10.48 5.34 -31.28
C ILE A 638 -11.95 4.94 -31.26
N THR A 639 -12.84 5.91 -31.44
CA THR A 639 -14.28 5.67 -31.62
C THR A 639 -14.66 6.01 -33.04
N VAL A 640 -15.13 5.02 -33.80
CA VAL A 640 -15.57 5.21 -35.19
C VAL A 640 -16.98 5.77 -35.19
N LYS A 641 -17.16 7.04 -35.60
CA LYS A 641 -18.44 7.76 -35.55
C LYS A 641 -19.37 7.46 -36.73
#